data_AF-A0ABC8KL50-F1
#
_entry.id   AF-A0ABC8KL50-F1
#
_cell.length_a   1.000
_cell.length_b   1.000
_cell.length_c   1.000
_cell.angle_alpha   90.00
_cell.angle_beta   90.00
_cell.angle_gamma   90.00
#
_symmetry.space_group_name_H-M   'P 1'
#
loop_
_entity.id
_entity.type
_entity.pdbx_description
1 polymer ?
#
loop_
_entity_poly.entity_id
_entity_poly.type
_entity_poly.pdbx_seq_one_letter_code
_entity_poly.pdbx_strand_id
1 'polypeptide(L)'
;MILLPAPPIISFPANPTPLLSSPPYRPRRRNNSDVVSAASRDVVDTFTSKSGYLFNLSADEADSLAEYNFQRIDAMYKKKPLILLRRLAQIGTTFGLWFGLRLADEALDRSQQMFKVRAAELRKLLVELGPAYVKIAQAVSSRPDLIPPIYLDELSLLQDQITPFSTEVAFNMIEDELGLPIDEIFSEISPEPVAAASLGQVYQARLRGNGKVVAVKVQRPGVRAAIALDTLILRYIAGLIKKAGRFNSDLQAVVDEWATSLFKEMDYLKEAQNGIKFRKLYGSIKDVLVPKMYTEYSTSKVLVMEWVEGQKLAEVNDLYLVEVGVYCSFNQLLEYGFYHADPHPGNFLRTYDGQLAYLDFGMMGDFRPELRDGFMEACLHLVNRDFKSLAKDFVTLGLLPPTAEKGAVTKALTDVFQDAIARGVRNISFGDLSGDLGKTMYQFKFRIPPYFSLVIRSLAVLEGIAIGINPNYKVLGSTYPWIARKILTDSSPQLKSSLQSLLYEEGVFRIDRLESLVTESLRTETALVQKPVEGTDSKIVMKQVLAFTFTEQGSFVREILLREFAKGLDAFGLATLDSFTSVSSFSGSRPLNSLTEEDMTNLRTFYRLISLFSGTREDETQVKAVSKYGEALTPLEEASLVMNQLPSAQEMLPILSILPELPQESQQRLLQLPGDLVGRLVSRAFARTIRRMFL
;
A
#
# COMPACT_ATOMS: atom_id res chain seq x y z
N MET A 1 42.97 -0.59 -23.75
CA MET A 1 43.56 0.26 -24.81
C MET A 1 42.62 1.44 -25.00
N ILE A 2 43.17 2.66 -24.92
CA ILE A 2 42.51 3.98 -24.84
C ILE A 2 41.96 4.32 -23.44
N LEU A 3 42.86 4.93 -22.66
CA LEU A 3 42.69 5.65 -21.41
C LEU A 3 42.43 7.13 -21.71
N LEU A 4 41.51 7.78 -20.99
CA LEU A 4 41.53 9.23 -20.68
C LEU A 4 40.83 9.46 -19.30
N PRO A 5 41.17 10.53 -18.56
CA PRO A 5 41.57 10.43 -17.14
C PRO A 5 40.52 10.89 -16.11
N ALA A 6 40.70 10.42 -14.87
CA ALA A 6 39.95 10.84 -13.69
C ALA A 6 40.41 12.22 -13.17
N PRO A 7 39.52 13.03 -12.57
CA PRO A 7 39.85 14.32 -11.96
C PRO A 7 40.59 14.16 -10.60
N PRO A 8 41.33 15.18 -10.14
CA PRO A 8 42.33 15.02 -9.10
C PRO A 8 41.74 14.92 -7.69
N ILE A 9 42.27 13.99 -6.92
CA ILE A 9 42.10 13.82 -5.48
C ILE A 9 42.87 14.94 -4.78
N ILE A 10 42.17 15.80 -4.04
CA ILE A 10 42.80 16.80 -3.17
C ILE A 10 43.12 16.11 -1.84
N SER A 11 44.41 15.87 -1.61
CA SER A 11 44.99 15.42 -0.35
C SER A 11 45.29 16.62 0.55
N PHE A 12 44.86 16.57 1.82
CA PHE A 12 45.30 17.50 2.86
C PHE A 12 46.54 16.94 3.58
N PRO A 13 47.61 17.73 3.77
CA PRO A 13 48.83 17.26 4.40
C PRO A 13 48.75 17.26 5.94
N ALA A 14 49.52 16.35 6.53
CA ALA A 14 49.74 16.18 7.96
C ALA A 14 50.43 17.39 8.62
N ASN A 15 50.15 17.58 9.92
CA ASN A 15 50.73 18.55 10.85
C ASN A 15 52.26 18.69 10.79
N PRO A 16 52.76 19.84 11.26
CA PRO A 16 53.64 19.81 12.43
C PRO A 16 53.22 20.79 13.56
N THR A 17 53.58 20.35 14.77
CA THR A 17 53.38 20.83 16.16
C THR A 17 54.10 22.16 16.51
N PRO A 18 54.15 22.56 17.81
CA PRO A 18 53.10 23.05 18.72
C PRO A 18 53.45 24.47 19.21
N LEU A 19 52.57 25.23 19.90
CA LEU A 19 53.00 26.25 20.89
C LEU A 19 51.82 26.81 21.71
N LEU A 20 52.03 26.81 23.03
CA LEU A 20 51.43 27.61 24.09
C LEU A 20 49.98 27.31 24.56
N SER A 21 49.97 26.58 25.67
CA SER A 21 48.92 26.41 26.67
C SER A 21 48.31 27.73 27.18
N SER A 22 46.99 27.83 27.14
CA SER A 22 46.18 28.75 27.96
C SER A 22 45.23 27.93 28.86
N PRO A 23 44.98 28.35 30.11
CA PRO A 23 44.40 27.50 31.15
C PRO A 23 42.89 27.23 30.95
N PRO A 24 42.33 26.21 31.62
CA PRO A 24 40.92 25.84 31.44
C PRO A 24 39.98 26.91 31.98
N TYR A 25 39.07 27.36 31.11
CA TYR A 25 37.98 28.28 31.43
C TYR A 25 36.98 27.57 32.36
N ARG A 26 36.89 28.03 33.62
CA ARG A 26 35.79 27.67 34.54
C ARG A 26 34.55 28.49 34.18
N PRO A 27 33.37 27.90 33.94
CA PRO A 27 32.16 28.69 33.82
C PRO A 27 31.74 29.18 35.21
N ARG A 28 31.81 30.50 35.40
CA ARG A 28 31.32 31.21 36.58
C ARG A 28 29.80 31.34 36.44
N ARG A 29 29.03 30.76 37.37
CA ARG A 29 27.59 31.04 37.55
C ARG A 29 27.38 32.55 37.55
N ARG A 30 26.52 33.07 36.66
CA ARG A 30 25.99 34.43 36.75
C ARG A 30 24.50 34.44 36.43
N ASN A 31 23.73 34.89 37.42
CA ASN A 31 22.30 35.18 37.31
C ASN A 31 22.06 36.40 36.41
N ASN A 32 21.07 36.25 35.53
CA ASN A 32 20.09 37.17 34.94
C ASN A 32 20.41 38.64 34.60
N SER A 33 19.71 39.02 33.52
CA SER A 33 19.35 40.36 33.01
C SER A 33 20.43 41.17 32.29
N ASP A 34 20.11 41.46 31.03
CA ASP A 34 20.63 42.54 30.19
C ASP A 34 22.02 42.39 29.57
N VAL A 35 22.14 41.50 28.58
CA VAL A 35 22.99 41.77 27.39
C VAL A 35 22.34 41.10 26.16
N VAL A 36 21.54 41.87 25.42
CA VAL A 36 21.18 41.53 24.04
C VAL A 36 22.45 41.70 23.19
N SER A 37 23.15 40.60 22.96
CA SER A 37 24.28 40.50 22.05
C SER A 37 23.77 40.50 20.62
N ALA A 38 24.06 41.59 19.90
CA ALA A 38 23.80 41.73 18.48
C ALA A 38 24.71 40.82 17.66
N ALA A 39 24.32 39.54 17.47
CA ALA A 39 25.03 38.62 16.58
C ALA A 39 24.18 37.44 16.04
N SER A 40 22.91 37.66 15.72
CA SER A 40 22.14 36.92 14.70
C SER A 40 20.80 37.63 14.59
N ARG A 41 20.43 38.19 13.44
CA ARG A 41 19.04 38.58 13.24
C ARG A 41 18.27 37.29 12.99
N ASP A 42 17.79 36.70 14.08
CA ASP A 42 16.92 35.54 14.09
C ASP A 42 15.74 35.80 13.14
N VAL A 43 15.70 35.09 12.02
CA VAL A 43 14.49 34.95 11.23
C VAL A 43 13.60 33.98 11.99
N VAL A 44 12.99 34.46 13.07
CA VAL A 44 11.97 33.71 13.81
C VAL A 44 10.80 33.47 12.85
N ASP A 45 10.35 32.23 12.73
CA ASP A 45 9.24 31.91 11.84
C ASP A 45 7.97 32.71 12.19
N THR A 46 7.19 33.01 11.16
CA THR A 46 6.03 33.90 11.25
C THR A 46 4.95 33.37 12.20
N PHE A 47 4.85 32.05 12.33
CA PHE A 47 3.93 31.44 13.29
C PHE A 47 4.38 31.72 14.72
N THR A 48 5.61 31.37 15.10
CA THR A 48 6.12 31.56 16.48
C THR A 48 6.02 33.02 16.92
N SER A 49 6.35 33.96 16.03
CA SER A 49 6.24 35.40 16.32
C SER A 49 4.79 35.88 16.52
N LYS A 50 3.83 35.35 15.76
CA LYS A 50 2.41 35.75 15.87
C LYS A 50 1.63 35.00 16.94
N SER A 51 2.04 33.76 17.26
CA SER A 51 1.32 32.84 18.14
C SER A 51 1.96 32.64 19.51
N GLY A 52 3.11 33.28 19.79
CA GLY A 52 3.86 33.11 21.05
C GLY A 52 3.07 33.37 22.34
N TYR A 53 1.97 34.12 22.27
CA TYR A 53 1.05 34.30 23.40
C TYR A 53 0.29 33.03 23.82
N LEU A 54 0.32 31.97 23.00
CA LEU A 54 -0.32 30.67 23.26
C LEU A 54 0.59 29.68 24.01
N PHE A 55 1.88 30.00 24.17
CA PHE A 55 2.88 29.01 24.58
C PHE A 55 2.97 28.83 26.09
N ASN A 56 2.45 29.79 26.86
CA ASN A 56 2.44 29.75 28.31
C ASN A 56 1.25 28.93 28.81
N LEU A 57 1.48 27.63 28.99
CA LEU A 57 0.54 26.68 29.60
C LEU A 57 1.02 26.29 31.00
N SER A 58 0.10 26.12 31.95
CA SER A 58 0.43 25.38 33.19
C SER A 58 0.61 23.89 32.90
N ALA A 59 1.23 23.15 33.82
CA ALA A 59 1.38 21.69 33.70
C ALA A 59 0.02 21.00 33.48
N ASP A 60 -0.99 21.35 34.29
CA ASP A 60 -2.36 20.82 34.17
C ASP A 60 -3.01 21.12 32.80
N GLU A 61 -2.72 22.29 32.23
CA GLU A 61 -3.21 22.68 30.90
C GLU A 61 -2.49 21.90 29.80
N ALA A 62 -1.18 21.69 29.93
CA ALA A 62 -0.40 20.89 28.99
C ALA A 62 -0.87 19.42 28.99
N ASP A 63 -1.12 18.85 30.16
CA ASP A 63 -1.66 17.48 30.31
C ASP A 63 -3.06 17.36 29.73
N SER A 64 -3.89 18.40 29.90
CA SER A 64 -5.23 18.46 29.29
C SER A 64 -5.21 18.45 27.76
N LEU A 65 -4.08 18.83 27.15
CA LEU A 65 -3.86 18.86 25.70
C LEU A 65 -3.03 17.67 25.19
N ALA A 66 -2.76 16.66 26.02
CA ALA A 66 -2.06 15.45 25.58
C ALA A 66 -2.87 14.65 24.54
N GLU A 67 -4.20 14.66 24.66
CA GLU A 67 -5.12 14.01 23.71
C GLU A 67 -6.25 14.95 23.31
N TYR A 68 -6.79 14.75 22.11
CA TYR A 68 -7.92 15.52 21.66
C TYR A 68 -9.16 15.21 22.51
N ASN A 69 -9.61 16.21 23.27
CA ASN A 69 -10.90 16.16 23.96
C ASN A 69 -11.56 17.53 23.89
N PHE A 70 -12.61 17.62 23.07
CA PHE A 70 -13.34 18.87 22.87
C PHE A 70 -13.82 19.50 24.19
N GLN A 71 -14.36 18.72 25.12
CA GLN A 71 -14.92 19.24 26.37
C GLN A 71 -13.83 19.87 27.26
N ARG A 72 -12.64 19.25 27.31
CA ARG A 72 -11.49 19.77 28.06
C ARG A 72 -10.94 21.05 27.43
N ILE A 73 -10.74 21.03 26.11
CA ILE A 73 -10.25 22.18 25.34
C ILE A 73 -11.22 23.37 25.49
N ASP A 74 -12.52 23.12 25.34
CA ASP A 74 -13.55 24.15 25.50
C ASP A 74 -13.58 24.72 26.93
N ALA A 75 -13.52 23.87 27.96
CA ALA A 75 -13.47 24.31 29.35
C ALA A 75 -12.23 25.16 29.66
N MET A 76 -11.08 24.82 29.07
CA MET A 76 -9.83 25.58 29.20
C MET A 76 -9.95 26.97 28.56
N TYR A 77 -10.36 27.06 27.29
CA TYR A 77 -10.40 28.34 26.58
C TYR A 77 -11.60 29.22 26.97
N LYS A 78 -12.67 28.65 27.55
CA LYS A 78 -13.72 29.43 28.23
C LYS A 78 -13.18 30.28 29.38
N LYS A 79 -12.15 29.81 30.08
CA LYS A 79 -11.46 30.59 31.13
C LYS A 79 -10.53 31.66 30.55
N LYS A 80 -10.20 31.60 29.26
CA LYS A 80 -9.28 32.53 28.57
C LYS A 80 -9.96 33.21 27.36
N PRO A 81 -11.08 33.94 27.54
CA PRO A 81 -11.87 34.48 26.42
C PRO A 81 -11.11 35.50 25.56
N LEU A 82 -10.18 36.26 26.14
CA LEU A 82 -9.35 37.23 25.41
C LEU A 82 -8.43 36.53 24.39
N ILE A 83 -7.93 35.35 24.71
CA ILE A 83 -7.08 34.55 23.81
C ILE A 83 -7.92 34.07 22.61
N LEU A 84 -9.12 33.57 22.88
CA LEU A 84 -10.06 33.12 21.86
C LEU A 84 -10.46 34.28 20.93
N LEU A 85 -10.84 35.44 21.49
CA LEU A 85 -11.22 36.62 20.71
C LEU A 85 -10.07 37.15 19.87
N ARG A 86 -8.85 37.21 20.43
CA ARG A 86 -7.65 37.61 19.67
C ARG A 86 -7.40 36.68 18.49
N ARG A 87 -7.52 35.36 18.70
CA ARG A 87 -7.31 34.38 17.64
C ARG A 87 -8.39 34.45 16.57
N LEU A 88 -9.67 34.59 16.97
CA LEU A 88 -10.78 34.82 16.04
C LEU A 88 -10.60 36.08 15.21
N ALA A 89 -10.17 37.18 15.83
CA ALA A 89 -9.87 38.43 15.13
C ALA A 89 -8.73 38.23 14.12
N GLN A 90 -7.64 37.55 14.51
CA GLN A 90 -6.53 37.24 13.61
C GLN A 90 -6.98 36.41 12.40
N ILE A 91 -7.72 35.32 12.63
CA ILE A 91 -8.23 34.45 11.55
C ILE A 91 -9.18 35.26 10.64
N GLY A 92 -10.09 36.01 11.26
CA GLY A 92 -11.10 36.81 10.56
C GLY A 92 -10.50 37.92 9.70
N THR A 93 -9.48 38.65 10.19
CA THR A 93 -8.80 39.69 9.40
C THR A 93 -7.98 39.08 8.26
N THR A 94 -7.29 37.98 8.52
CA THR A 94 -6.45 37.28 7.53
C THR A 94 -7.28 36.76 6.36
N PHE A 95 -8.35 36.01 6.63
CA PHE A 95 -9.24 35.51 5.58
C PHE A 95 -10.15 36.59 5.00
N GLY A 96 -10.61 37.55 5.82
CA GLY A 96 -11.49 38.63 5.38
C GLY A 96 -10.82 39.54 4.35
N LEU A 97 -9.54 39.87 4.54
CA LEU A 97 -8.76 40.63 3.57
C LEU A 97 -8.64 39.89 2.24
N TRP A 98 -8.30 38.60 2.28
CA TRP A 98 -8.17 37.76 1.09
C TRP A 98 -9.50 37.61 0.34
N PHE A 99 -10.60 37.40 1.07
CA PHE A 99 -11.93 37.27 0.46
C PHE A 99 -12.41 38.59 -0.14
N GLY A 100 -12.16 39.72 0.53
CA GLY A 100 -12.45 41.06 0.01
C GLY A 100 -11.69 41.35 -1.28
N LEU A 101 -10.40 40.98 -1.34
CA LEU A 101 -9.60 41.08 -2.55
C LEU A 101 -10.11 40.19 -3.69
N ARG A 102 -10.53 38.97 -3.38
CA ARG A 102 -11.14 38.06 -4.37
C ARG A 102 -12.46 38.61 -4.93
N LEU A 103 -13.32 39.15 -4.08
CA LEU A 103 -14.57 39.79 -4.51
C LEU A 103 -14.30 41.03 -5.37
N ALA A 104 -13.27 41.81 -5.03
CA ALA A 104 -12.85 42.95 -5.84
C ALA A 104 -12.34 42.51 -7.22
N ASP A 105 -11.56 41.43 -7.30
CA ASP A 105 -11.10 40.88 -8.58
C ASP A 105 -12.25 40.36 -9.45
N GLU A 106 -13.28 39.78 -8.82
CA GLU A 106 -14.50 39.34 -9.51
C GLU A 106 -15.30 40.54 -10.02
N ALA A 107 -15.46 41.59 -9.22
CA ALA A 107 -16.13 42.83 -9.62
C ALA A 107 -15.39 43.59 -10.75
N LEU A 108 -14.06 43.43 -10.83
CA LEU A 108 -13.20 44.06 -11.84
C LEU A 108 -12.94 43.17 -13.07
N ASP A 109 -13.58 41.99 -13.16
CA ASP A 109 -13.41 40.98 -14.22
C ASP A 109 -11.94 40.55 -14.44
N ARG A 110 -11.14 40.54 -13.36
CA ARG A 110 -9.74 40.11 -13.33
C ARG A 110 -9.55 38.74 -12.68
N SER A 111 -10.64 38.05 -12.37
CA SER A 111 -10.65 36.79 -11.63
C SER A 111 -9.74 35.72 -12.24
N GLN A 112 -9.74 35.55 -13.57
CA GLN A 112 -8.87 34.59 -14.26
C GLN A 112 -7.39 34.98 -14.22
N GLN A 113 -7.07 36.27 -14.35
CA GLN A 113 -5.69 36.77 -14.31
C GLN A 113 -5.09 36.65 -12.91
N MET A 114 -5.88 36.97 -11.89
CA MET A 114 -5.45 36.97 -10.49
C MET A 114 -5.52 35.59 -9.83
N PHE A 115 -6.13 34.59 -10.48
CA PHE A 115 -6.38 33.28 -9.90
C PHE A 115 -5.11 32.62 -9.33
N LYS A 116 -4.00 32.65 -10.09
CA LYS A 116 -2.70 32.12 -9.65
C LYS A 116 -2.10 32.93 -8.50
N VAL A 117 -2.24 34.26 -8.54
CA VAL A 117 -1.76 35.14 -7.46
C VAL A 117 -2.52 34.86 -6.17
N ARG A 118 -3.85 34.71 -6.23
CA ARG A 118 -4.69 34.41 -5.06
C ARG A 118 -4.42 33.03 -4.49
N ALA A 119 -4.06 32.04 -5.31
CA ALA A 119 -3.63 30.73 -4.85
C ALA A 119 -2.31 30.81 -4.06
N ALA A 120 -1.30 31.51 -4.58
CA ALA A 120 -0.04 31.73 -3.88
C ALA A 120 -0.21 32.58 -2.59
N GLU A 121 -1.11 33.56 -2.58
CA GLU A 121 -1.46 34.31 -1.37
C GLU A 121 -2.13 33.42 -0.33
N LEU A 122 -3.11 32.59 -0.73
CA LEU A 122 -3.77 31.66 0.18
C LEU A 122 -2.74 30.73 0.85
N ARG A 123 -1.80 30.19 0.06
CA ARG A 123 -0.68 29.38 0.57
C ARG A 123 0.09 30.11 1.68
N LYS A 124 0.50 31.37 1.45
CA LYS A 124 1.22 32.19 2.44
C LYS A 124 0.38 32.44 3.69
N LEU A 125 -0.91 32.73 3.55
CA LEU A 125 -1.81 32.95 4.68
C LEU A 125 -1.96 31.68 5.53
N LEU A 126 -2.05 30.50 4.90
CA LEU A 126 -2.15 29.23 5.62
C LEU A 126 -0.88 28.93 6.42
N VAL A 127 0.31 29.22 5.88
CA VAL A 127 1.59 29.14 6.61
C VAL A 127 1.62 30.11 7.79
N GLU A 128 1.17 31.36 7.57
CA GLU A 128 1.13 32.39 8.60
C GLU A 128 0.18 32.04 9.75
N LEU A 129 -0.99 31.48 9.44
CA LEU A 129 -1.96 31.06 10.44
C LEU A 129 -1.42 29.91 11.28
N GLY A 130 -0.64 29.02 10.69
CA GLY A 130 0.16 28.03 11.41
C GLY A 130 -0.22 26.57 11.14
N PRO A 131 0.27 25.65 11.99
CA PRO A 131 0.29 24.22 11.69
C PRO A 131 -1.09 23.59 11.41
N ALA A 132 -2.15 24.00 12.12
CA ALA A 132 -3.51 23.51 11.87
C ALA A 132 -3.95 23.76 10.41
N TYR A 133 -3.70 24.97 9.91
CA TYR A 133 -4.12 25.39 8.56
C TYR A 133 -3.24 24.79 7.48
N VAL A 134 -1.93 24.65 7.73
CA VAL A 134 -1.03 23.89 6.86
C VAL A 134 -1.49 22.44 6.74
N LYS A 135 -1.87 21.80 7.85
CA LYS A 135 -2.37 20.42 7.84
C LYS A 135 -3.73 20.27 7.14
N ILE A 136 -4.63 21.24 7.29
CA ILE A 136 -5.87 21.29 6.49
C ILE A 136 -5.52 21.41 5.01
N ALA A 137 -4.59 22.29 4.65
CA ALA A 137 -4.19 22.49 3.27
C ALA A 137 -3.58 21.21 2.66
N GLN A 138 -2.73 20.51 3.41
CA GLN A 138 -2.16 19.22 3.03
C GLN A 138 -3.26 18.15 2.87
N ALA A 139 -4.25 18.12 3.77
CA ALA A 139 -5.38 17.19 3.64
C ALA A 139 -6.28 17.53 2.44
N VAL A 140 -6.47 18.80 2.11
CA VAL A 140 -7.30 19.24 0.98
C VAL A 140 -6.56 19.09 -0.36
N SER A 141 -5.26 19.40 -0.43
CA SER A 141 -4.44 19.21 -1.64
C SER A 141 -4.37 17.75 -2.08
N SER A 142 -4.55 16.86 -1.11
CA SER A 142 -4.61 15.42 -1.30
C SER A 142 -5.92 14.92 -1.95
N ARG A 143 -6.89 15.82 -2.17
CA ARG A 143 -8.22 15.57 -2.74
C ARG A 143 -8.51 16.49 -3.94
N PRO A 144 -8.14 16.10 -5.17
CA PRO A 144 -8.31 16.92 -6.36
C PRO A 144 -9.78 17.20 -6.71
N ASP A 145 -10.72 16.45 -6.13
CA ASP A 145 -12.17 16.67 -6.26
C ASP A 145 -12.67 17.90 -5.47
N LEU A 146 -11.89 18.41 -4.51
CA LEU A 146 -12.31 19.49 -3.62
C LEU A 146 -11.86 20.88 -4.05
N ILE A 147 -10.78 21.00 -4.82
CA ILE A 147 -10.17 22.29 -5.14
C ILE A 147 -9.72 22.37 -6.61
N PRO A 148 -9.74 23.57 -7.22
CA PRO A 148 -9.25 23.75 -8.60
C PRO A 148 -7.74 23.40 -8.73
N PRO A 149 -7.28 22.91 -9.90
CA PRO A 149 -5.89 22.46 -10.10
C PRO A 149 -4.82 23.48 -9.71
N ILE A 150 -5.02 24.76 -10.03
CA ILE A 150 -4.05 25.83 -9.70
C ILE A 150 -3.88 26.00 -8.18
N TYR A 151 -4.95 25.81 -7.40
CA TYR A 151 -4.84 25.80 -5.95
C TYR A 151 -4.14 24.54 -5.45
N LEU A 152 -4.40 23.40 -6.08
CA LEU A 152 -3.74 22.14 -5.74
C LEU A 152 -2.22 22.24 -5.93
N ASP A 153 -1.76 22.81 -7.06
CA ASP A 153 -0.34 23.04 -7.36
C ASP A 153 0.34 23.98 -6.36
N GLU A 154 -0.36 25.01 -5.89
CA GLU A 154 0.19 25.93 -4.88
C GLU A 154 0.19 25.32 -3.48
N LEU A 155 -0.84 24.54 -3.12
CA LEU A 155 -0.92 23.89 -1.81
C LEU A 155 -0.01 22.66 -1.70
N SER A 156 0.37 22.02 -2.81
CA SER A 156 1.36 20.93 -2.79
C SER A 156 2.73 21.41 -2.33
N LEU A 157 3.09 22.68 -2.63
CA LEU A 157 4.33 23.32 -2.14
C LEU A 157 4.39 23.46 -0.61
N LEU A 158 3.27 23.33 0.11
CA LEU A 158 3.26 23.29 1.58
C LEU A 158 3.77 21.97 2.17
N GLN A 159 4.05 20.99 1.32
CA GLN A 159 4.64 19.73 1.73
C GLN A 159 6.18 19.79 1.74
N ASP A 160 6.77 20.85 1.15
CA ASP A 160 8.21 21.13 1.19
C ASP A 160 8.65 21.83 2.49
N GLN A 161 9.97 21.98 2.66
CA GLN A 161 10.59 22.56 3.87
C GLN A 161 10.03 23.95 4.19
N ILE A 162 9.55 24.12 5.43
CA ILE A 162 9.09 25.42 5.93
C ILE A 162 10.17 26.11 6.77
N THR A 163 9.99 27.39 7.09
CA THR A 163 10.97 28.13 7.90
C THR A 163 11.14 27.50 9.29
N PRO A 164 12.39 27.25 9.73
CA PRO A 164 12.68 26.72 11.07
C PRO A 164 12.38 27.76 12.17
N PHE A 165 12.18 27.28 13.39
CA PHE A 165 12.14 28.11 14.59
C PHE A 165 13.53 28.16 15.26
N SER A 166 13.70 29.06 16.23
CA SER A 166 15.00 29.28 16.90
C SER A 166 15.61 27.98 17.43
N THR A 167 16.87 27.73 17.07
CA THR A 167 17.63 26.57 17.56
C THR A 167 17.80 26.58 19.07
N GLU A 168 17.94 27.75 19.69
CA GLU A 168 18.03 27.86 21.15
C GLU A 168 16.76 27.32 21.83
N VAL A 169 15.58 27.63 21.27
CA VAL A 169 14.30 27.11 21.78
C VAL A 169 14.19 25.61 21.57
N ALA A 170 14.67 25.09 20.43
CA ALA A 170 14.70 23.65 20.16
C ALA A 170 15.60 22.91 21.15
N PHE A 171 16.78 23.46 21.42
CA PHE A 171 17.77 22.87 22.30
C PHE A 171 17.29 22.86 23.76
N ASN A 172 16.76 23.98 24.25
CA ASN A 172 16.14 24.03 25.57
C ASN A 172 15.00 23.00 25.69
N MET A 173 14.18 22.82 24.65
CA MET A 173 13.12 21.81 24.66
C MET A 173 13.67 20.38 24.72
N ILE A 174 14.78 20.08 24.05
CA ILE A 174 15.43 18.76 24.15
C ILE A 174 15.89 18.52 25.59
N GLU A 175 16.56 19.50 26.20
CA GLU A 175 17.05 19.39 27.58
C GLU A 175 15.91 19.24 28.60
N ASP A 176 14.85 20.03 28.46
CA ASP A 176 13.67 19.98 29.33
C ASP A 176 12.95 18.63 29.23
N GLU A 177 12.80 18.08 28.03
CA GLU A 177 12.09 16.81 27.81
C GLU A 177 12.91 15.58 28.20
N LEU A 178 14.22 15.61 27.98
CA LEU A 178 15.11 14.48 28.29
C LEU A 178 15.74 14.58 29.70
N GLY A 179 15.60 15.73 30.36
CA GLY A 179 16.08 15.97 31.73
C GLY A 179 17.60 16.00 31.89
N LEU A 180 18.33 16.11 30.77
CA LEU A 180 19.79 16.11 30.71
C LEU A 180 20.28 17.23 29.78
N PRO A 181 21.43 17.84 30.07
CA PRO A 181 22.09 18.75 29.15
C PRO A 181 22.38 18.10 27.80
N ILE A 182 22.27 18.86 26.70
CA ILE A 182 22.51 18.35 25.34
C ILE A 182 23.89 17.75 25.19
N ASP A 183 24.91 18.35 25.83
CA ASP A 183 26.28 17.87 25.78
C ASP A 183 26.46 16.54 26.53
N GLU A 184 25.60 16.17 27.48
CA GLU A 184 25.61 14.84 28.10
C GLU A 184 24.95 13.78 27.19
N ILE A 185 23.95 14.16 26.41
CA ILE A 185 23.20 13.25 25.54
C ILE A 185 23.93 13.01 24.22
N PHE A 186 24.42 14.08 23.60
CA PHE A 186 25.05 14.08 22.29
C PHE A 186 26.51 14.53 22.38
N SER A 187 27.38 13.80 21.68
CA SER A 187 28.77 14.20 21.47
C SER A 187 28.92 15.30 20.43
N GLU A 188 28.01 15.32 19.45
CA GLU A 188 27.95 16.29 18.35
C GLU A 188 26.47 16.52 18.01
N ILE A 189 26.07 17.75 17.70
CA ILE A 189 24.74 18.10 17.17
C ILE A 189 24.90 19.25 16.17
N SER A 190 24.13 19.22 15.08
CA SER A 190 24.20 20.26 14.06
C SER A 190 23.75 21.62 14.63
N PRO A 191 24.46 22.73 14.34
CA PRO A 191 24.10 24.06 14.86
C PRO A 191 22.82 24.61 14.23
N GLU A 192 22.49 24.14 13.03
CA GLU A 192 21.27 24.49 12.29
C GLU A 192 20.45 23.22 12.02
N PRO A 193 19.11 23.34 11.91
CA PRO A 193 18.27 22.21 11.56
C PRO A 193 18.54 21.78 10.11
N VAL A 194 18.60 20.46 9.89
CA VAL A 194 18.82 19.86 8.57
C VAL A 194 17.53 19.86 7.74
N ALA A 195 16.38 19.81 8.42
CA ALA A 195 15.07 19.92 7.80
C ALA A 195 14.07 20.56 8.77
N ALA A 196 13.07 21.25 8.25
CA ALA A 196 11.96 21.80 9.03
C ALA A 196 10.63 21.48 8.34
N ALA A 197 9.69 20.97 9.14
CA ALA A 197 8.36 20.54 8.73
C ALA A 197 7.29 21.29 9.54
N SER A 198 6.01 21.09 9.19
CA SER A 198 4.88 21.81 9.78
C SER A 198 4.77 21.67 11.30
N LEU A 199 5.09 20.49 11.85
CA LEU A 199 4.98 20.20 13.29
C LEU A 199 6.30 20.29 14.06
N GLY A 200 7.45 20.44 13.40
CA GLY A 200 8.75 20.39 14.07
C GLY A 200 9.94 20.55 13.12
N GLN A 201 11.16 20.42 13.65
CA GLN A 201 12.40 20.47 12.88
C GLN A 201 13.37 19.38 13.30
N VAL A 202 14.30 19.01 12.41
CA VAL A 202 15.18 17.85 12.56
C VAL A 202 16.64 18.31 12.61
N TYR A 203 17.37 17.81 13.59
CA TYR A 203 18.81 17.97 13.73
C TYR A 203 19.53 16.65 13.47
N GLN A 204 20.76 16.72 12.96
CA GLN A 204 21.65 15.56 12.96
C GLN A 204 22.49 15.61 14.22
N ALA A 205 22.57 14.49 14.94
CA ALA A 205 23.37 14.39 16.15
C ALA A 205 24.11 13.05 16.25
N ARG A 206 25.05 12.96 17.17
CA ARG A 206 25.79 11.74 17.50
C ARG A 206 25.62 11.40 18.97
N LEU A 207 24.98 10.27 19.27
CA LEU A 207 24.75 9.81 20.64
C LEU A 207 26.08 9.60 21.38
N ARG A 208 26.22 10.17 22.57
CA ARG A 208 27.44 10.05 23.38
C ARG A 208 27.68 8.62 23.86
N GLY A 209 26.61 7.90 24.24
CA GLY A 209 26.73 6.56 24.84
C GLY A 209 27.23 5.46 23.92
N ASN A 210 26.99 5.56 22.60
CA ASN A 210 27.32 4.50 21.63
C ASN A 210 27.93 5.02 20.31
N GLY A 211 28.08 6.33 20.15
CA GLY A 211 28.68 6.95 18.96
C GLY A 211 27.82 6.95 17.69
N LYS A 212 26.58 6.45 17.75
CA LYS A 212 25.70 6.34 16.58
C LYS A 212 25.16 7.70 16.15
N VAL A 213 25.07 7.89 14.83
CA VAL A 213 24.48 9.09 14.22
C VAL A 213 22.96 8.93 14.18
N VAL A 214 22.25 9.98 14.59
CA VAL A 214 20.80 10.01 14.76
C VAL A 214 20.19 11.28 14.19
N ALA A 215 18.95 11.17 13.74
CA ALA A 215 18.05 12.30 13.48
C ALA A 215 17.28 12.62 14.77
N VAL A 216 17.29 13.87 15.19
CA VAL A 216 16.59 14.38 16.37
C VAL A 216 15.50 15.35 15.90
N LYS A 217 14.25 14.87 15.87
CA LYS A 217 13.07 15.66 15.49
C LYS A 217 12.48 16.31 16.75
N VAL A 218 12.42 17.63 16.76
CA VAL A 218 11.93 18.45 17.88
C VAL A 218 10.63 19.13 17.46
N GLN A 219 9.60 19.00 18.30
CA GLN A 219 8.30 19.60 18.05
C GLN A 219 8.34 21.12 18.09
N ARG A 220 7.58 21.77 17.21
CA ARG A 220 7.45 23.24 17.16
C ARG A 220 6.83 23.74 18.48
N PRO A 221 7.40 24.78 19.11
CA PRO A 221 6.90 25.29 20.39
C PRO A 221 5.44 25.74 20.30
N GLY A 222 4.65 25.33 21.31
CA GLY A 222 3.25 25.70 21.46
C GLY A 222 2.30 25.18 20.37
N VAL A 223 2.74 24.25 19.51
CA VAL A 223 1.92 23.69 18.42
C VAL A 223 0.63 23.04 18.92
N ARG A 224 0.68 22.30 20.04
CA ARG A 224 -0.51 21.69 20.67
C ARG A 224 -1.54 22.72 21.09
N ALA A 225 -1.10 23.82 21.72
CA ALA A 225 -2.00 24.90 22.16
C ALA A 225 -2.65 25.59 20.96
N ALA A 226 -1.88 25.88 19.91
CA ALA A 226 -2.39 26.50 18.70
C ALA A 226 -3.42 25.60 18.00
N ILE A 227 -3.10 24.32 17.80
CA ILE A 227 -4.02 23.36 17.16
C ILE A 227 -5.27 23.14 18.00
N ALA A 228 -5.17 23.08 19.33
CA ALA A 228 -6.32 22.97 20.22
C ALA A 228 -7.29 24.15 20.05
N LEU A 229 -6.76 25.37 20.08
CA LEU A 229 -7.56 26.58 19.90
C LEU A 229 -8.17 26.69 18.51
N ASP A 230 -7.41 26.38 17.47
CA ASP A 230 -7.89 26.45 16.09
C ASP A 230 -8.97 25.39 15.84
N THR A 231 -8.81 24.19 16.38
CA THR A 231 -9.83 23.14 16.30
C THR A 231 -11.12 23.56 17.00
N LEU A 232 -11.02 24.17 18.19
CA LEU A 232 -12.16 24.71 18.92
C LEU A 232 -12.94 25.72 18.04
N ILE A 233 -12.22 26.64 17.41
CA ILE A 233 -12.80 27.66 16.52
C ILE A 233 -13.45 27.00 15.30
N LEU A 234 -12.76 26.08 14.62
CA LEU A 234 -13.27 25.38 13.44
C LEU A 234 -14.55 24.60 13.76
N ARG A 235 -14.60 23.94 14.92
CA ARG A 235 -15.78 23.19 15.36
C ARG A 235 -16.96 24.09 15.70
N TYR A 236 -16.70 25.29 16.25
CA TYR A 236 -17.73 26.31 16.46
C TYR A 236 -18.30 26.82 15.13
N ILE A 237 -17.43 27.15 14.17
CA ILE A 237 -17.82 27.56 12.82
C ILE A 237 -18.63 26.47 12.12
N ALA A 238 -18.20 25.21 12.21
CA ALA A 238 -18.93 24.06 11.67
C ALA A 238 -20.36 23.95 12.24
N GLY A 239 -20.53 24.20 13.55
CA GLY A 239 -21.84 24.25 14.19
C GLY A 239 -22.71 25.42 13.71
N LEU A 240 -22.13 26.57 13.43
CA LEU A 240 -22.85 27.71 12.86
C LEU A 240 -23.31 27.44 11.42
N ILE A 241 -22.45 26.85 10.58
CA ILE A 241 -22.79 26.46 9.20
C ILE A 241 -23.94 25.46 9.20
N LYS A 242 -23.91 24.47 10.10
CA LYS A 242 -25.00 23.49 10.27
C LYS A 242 -26.33 24.17 10.61
N LYS A 243 -26.32 25.16 11.50
CA LYS A 243 -27.51 25.95 11.87
C LYS A 243 -28.00 26.89 10.76
N ALA A 244 -27.10 27.41 9.93
CA ALA A 244 -27.43 28.32 8.83
C ALA A 244 -28.05 27.62 7.60
N GLY A 245 -27.95 26.30 7.50
CA GLY A 245 -28.74 25.46 6.59
C GLY A 245 -28.26 25.42 5.14
N ARG A 246 -27.57 24.32 4.76
CA ARG A 246 -27.54 23.69 3.41
C ARG A 246 -26.69 22.42 3.31
N PHE A 247 -26.13 21.90 4.41
CA PHE A 247 -25.37 20.63 4.42
C PHE A 247 -26.00 19.62 5.39
N ASN A 248 -26.33 18.42 4.90
CA ASN A 248 -26.85 17.30 5.69
C ASN A 248 -25.74 16.47 6.38
N SER A 249 -24.47 16.86 6.20
CA SER A 249 -23.32 16.18 6.79
C SER A 249 -22.97 16.77 8.15
N ASP A 250 -22.60 15.92 9.11
CA ASP A 250 -22.18 16.38 10.44
C ASP A 250 -20.75 16.96 10.38
N LEU A 251 -20.64 18.21 9.91
CA LEU A 251 -19.35 18.89 9.73
C LEU A 251 -18.55 18.97 11.05
N GLN A 252 -19.22 18.99 12.20
CA GLN A 252 -18.56 18.93 13.50
C GLN A 252 -17.86 17.58 13.72
N ALA A 253 -18.49 16.47 13.34
CA ALA A 253 -17.87 15.15 13.43
C ALA A 253 -16.64 15.04 12.52
N VAL A 254 -16.68 15.64 11.33
CA VAL A 254 -15.52 15.70 10.42
C VAL A 254 -14.36 16.46 11.05
N VAL A 255 -14.63 17.61 11.69
CA VAL A 255 -13.61 18.36 12.42
C VAL A 255 -13.07 17.55 13.60
N ASP A 256 -13.95 16.87 14.34
CA ASP A 256 -13.56 16.04 15.49
C ASP A 256 -12.66 14.85 15.08
N GLU A 257 -12.97 14.18 13.97
CA GLU A 257 -12.17 13.09 13.41
C GLU A 257 -10.80 13.59 12.94
N TRP A 258 -10.77 14.69 12.18
CA TRP A 258 -9.54 15.31 11.71
C TRP A 258 -8.65 15.75 12.88
N ALA A 259 -9.22 16.42 13.88
CA ALA A 259 -8.49 16.85 15.06
C ALA A 259 -7.94 15.69 15.88
N THR A 260 -8.71 14.61 16.03
CA THR A 260 -8.26 13.38 16.68
C THR A 260 -7.03 12.81 15.97
N SER A 261 -7.04 12.79 14.63
CA SER A 261 -5.88 12.34 13.84
C SER A 261 -4.68 13.26 14.03
N LEU A 262 -4.88 14.58 13.99
CA LEU A 262 -3.79 15.54 14.12
C LEU A 262 -3.15 15.53 15.53
N PHE A 263 -3.92 15.33 16.59
CA PHE A 263 -3.37 15.14 17.94
C PHE A 263 -2.55 13.86 18.08
N LYS A 264 -2.94 12.78 17.39
CA LYS A 264 -2.12 11.56 17.34
C LYS A 264 -0.79 11.81 16.63
N GLU A 265 -0.79 12.62 15.57
CA GLU A 265 0.42 12.98 14.83
C GLU A 265 1.39 13.86 15.66
N MET A 266 0.88 14.64 16.62
CA MET A 266 1.69 15.46 17.53
C MET A 266 2.33 14.68 18.68
N ASP A 267 2.14 13.37 18.75
CA ASP A 267 2.69 12.51 19.79
C ASP A 267 3.81 11.65 19.21
N TYR A 268 5.04 12.13 19.39
CA TYR A 268 6.23 11.49 18.83
C TYR A 268 6.55 10.10 19.43
N LEU A 269 5.98 9.76 20.59
CA LEU A 269 6.06 8.39 21.10
C LEU A 269 5.22 7.43 20.26
N LYS A 270 4.04 7.87 19.78
CA LYS A 270 3.21 7.08 18.87
C LYS A 270 3.91 6.91 17.52
N GLU A 271 4.53 7.97 17.00
CA GLU A 271 5.36 7.89 15.78
C GLU A 271 6.52 6.89 15.94
N ALA A 272 7.25 6.91 17.07
CA ALA A 272 8.31 5.94 17.36
C ALA A 272 7.77 4.49 17.42
N GLN A 273 6.65 4.28 18.11
CA GLN A 273 6.01 2.96 18.20
C GLN A 273 5.54 2.45 16.84
N ASN A 274 4.98 3.34 16.01
CA ASN A 274 4.59 3.06 14.64
C ASN A 274 5.80 2.63 13.80
N GLY A 275 6.92 3.36 13.89
CA GLY A 275 8.16 3.00 13.20
C GLY A 275 8.73 1.65 13.65
N ILE A 276 8.68 1.34 14.95
CA ILE A 276 9.08 0.02 15.48
C ILE A 276 8.18 -1.09 14.92
N LYS A 277 6.87 -0.89 14.94
CA LYS A 277 5.89 -1.85 14.37
C LYS A 277 6.14 -2.03 12.88
N PHE A 278 6.34 -0.95 12.13
CA PHE A 278 6.62 -0.99 10.70
C PHE A 278 7.93 -1.74 10.41
N ARG A 279 9.01 -1.45 11.13
CA ARG A 279 10.29 -2.17 11.01
C ARG A 279 10.13 -3.67 11.28
N LYS A 280 9.34 -4.04 12.28
CA LYS A 280 9.08 -5.46 12.62
C LYS A 280 8.32 -6.19 11.51
N LEU A 281 7.34 -5.52 10.88
CA LEU A 281 6.48 -6.14 9.87
C LEU A 281 7.13 -6.17 8.48
N TYR A 282 7.86 -5.12 8.10
CA TYR A 282 8.32 -4.93 6.72
C TYR A 282 9.84 -4.82 6.57
N GLY A 283 10.60 -4.70 7.66
CA GLY A 283 12.06 -4.56 7.61
C GLY A 283 12.80 -5.82 7.14
N SER A 284 12.11 -6.95 6.95
CA SER A 284 12.65 -8.16 6.32
C SER A 284 12.43 -8.19 4.81
N ILE A 285 11.64 -7.27 4.25
CA ILE A 285 11.48 -7.14 2.80
C ILE A 285 12.82 -6.70 2.21
N LYS A 286 13.26 -7.40 1.17
CA LYS A 286 14.51 -7.10 0.47
C LYS A 286 14.54 -5.64 0.02
N ASP A 287 15.66 -4.97 0.28
CA ASP A 287 15.93 -3.58 -0.10
C ASP A 287 14.96 -2.55 0.51
N VAL A 288 14.23 -2.90 1.57
CA VAL A 288 13.48 -1.95 2.41
C VAL A 288 14.27 -1.65 3.68
N LEU A 289 14.52 -0.36 3.93
CA LEU A 289 15.14 0.14 5.14
C LEU A 289 14.12 0.92 5.98
N VAL A 290 14.09 0.63 7.27
CA VAL A 290 13.29 1.36 8.26
C VAL A 290 14.23 1.77 9.38
N PRO A 291 14.42 3.07 9.69
CA PRO A 291 15.37 3.52 10.69
C PRO A 291 15.05 2.97 12.07
N LYS A 292 16.07 2.71 12.89
CA LYS A 292 15.89 2.28 14.27
C LYS A 292 15.38 3.46 15.09
N MET A 293 14.28 3.27 15.81
CA MET A 293 13.80 4.24 16.79
C MET A 293 14.53 4.06 18.12
N TYR A 294 15.05 5.15 18.70
CA TYR A 294 15.69 5.16 20.02
C TYR A 294 14.70 5.69 21.06
N THR A 295 13.83 4.80 21.55
CA THR A 295 12.77 5.13 22.51
C THR A 295 13.30 5.67 23.83
N GLU A 296 14.52 5.27 24.21
CA GLU A 296 15.22 5.76 25.41
C GLU A 296 15.60 7.24 25.33
N TYR A 297 15.66 7.82 24.13
CA TYR A 297 15.93 9.23 23.87
C TYR A 297 14.73 9.93 23.22
N SER A 298 13.52 9.36 23.32
CA SER A 298 12.32 9.92 22.70
C SER A 298 11.24 10.20 23.74
N THR A 299 10.52 11.31 23.56
CA THR A 299 9.36 11.73 24.36
C THR A 299 8.20 12.09 23.44
N SER A 300 7.12 12.64 23.99
CA SER A 300 5.98 13.09 23.18
C SER A 300 6.30 14.30 22.29
N LYS A 301 7.42 15.01 22.55
CA LYS A 301 7.85 16.21 21.82
C LYS A 301 9.22 16.08 21.14
N VAL A 302 10.00 15.07 21.48
CA VAL A 302 11.32 14.80 20.89
C VAL A 302 11.34 13.36 20.36
N LEU A 303 11.67 13.15 19.08
CA LEU A 303 11.86 11.83 18.49
C LEU A 303 13.32 11.67 18.08
N VAL A 304 13.95 10.59 18.53
CA VAL A 304 15.31 10.23 18.13
C VAL A 304 15.28 8.92 17.35
N MET A 305 15.78 8.97 16.12
CA MET A 305 15.85 7.81 15.23
C MET A 305 17.20 7.71 14.52
N GLU A 306 17.52 6.55 13.99
CA GLU A 306 18.71 6.30 13.17
C GLU A 306 18.78 7.29 12.01
N TRP A 307 19.95 7.92 11.84
CA TRP A 307 20.20 8.79 10.70
C TRP A 307 20.34 7.94 9.43
N VAL A 308 19.59 8.28 8.39
CA VAL A 308 19.65 7.61 7.10
C VAL A 308 20.14 8.59 6.05
N GLU A 309 21.20 8.21 5.35
CA GLU A 309 21.76 9.00 4.25
C GLU A 309 21.26 8.49 2.91
N GLY A 310 20.82 9.42 2.06
CA GLY A 310 20.30 9.09 0.75
C GLY A 310 19.83 10.31 -0.03
N GLN A 311 19.28 10.03 -1.20
CA GLN A 311 18.65 11.01 -2.10
C GLN A 311 17.15 10.75 -2.13
N LYS A 312 16.31 11.78 -2.29
CA LYS A 312 14.86 11.57 -2.37
C LYS A 312 14.53 10.69 -3.55
N LEU A 313 13.66 9.69 -3.36
CA LEU A 313 13.31 8.74 -4.41
C LEU A 313 12.76 9.45 -5.66
N ALA A 314 11.96 10.50 -5.47
CA ALA A 314 11.40 11.30 -6.57
C ALA A 314 12.44 12.08 -7.39
N GLU A 315 13.64 12.27 -6.86
CA GLU A 315 14.75 12.97 -7.54
C GLU A 315 15.72 11.99 -8.23
N VAL A 316 15.54 10.67 -8.02
CA VAL A 316 16.40 9.64 -8.59
C VAL A 316 15.64 8.79 -9.60
N ASN A 317 16.27 8.53 -10.74
CA ASN A 317 15.74 7.63 -11.78
C ASN A 317 15.96 6.14 -11.41
N ASP A 318 15.42 5.70 -10.28
CA ASP A 318 15.52 4.31 -9.81
C ASP A 318 14.16 3.61 -9.81
N LEU A 319 13.77 3.08 -10.98
CA LEU A 319 12.50 2.39 -11.15
C LEU A 319 12.38 1.13 -10.28
N TYR A 320 13.50 0.46 -10.03
CA TYR A 320 13.53 -0.74 -9.19
C TYR A 320 13.08 -0.44 -7.77
N LEU A 321 13.60 0.63 -7.15
CA LEU A 321 13.17 1.01 -5.80
C LEU A 321 11.73 1.50 -5.75
N VAL A 322 11.21 2.09 -6.83
CA VAL A 322 9.78 2.38 -6.92
C VAL A 322 8.95 1.09 -6.92
N GLU A 323 9.38 0.05 -7.65
CA GLU A 323 8.75 -1.26 -7.62
C GLU A 323 8.84 -1.92 -6.23
N VAL A 324 9.97 -1.76 -5.52
CA VAL A 324 10.11 -2.18 -4.10
C VAL A 324 9.10 -1.45 -3.21
N GLY A 325 8.91 -0.13 -3.40
CA GLY A 325 7.94 0.66 -2.64
C GLY A 325 6.49 0.27 -2.94
N VAL A 326 6.18 -0.04 -4.20
CA VAL A 326 4.88 -0.57 -4.62
C VAL A 326 4.66 -1.94 -3.99
N TYR A 327 5.66 -2.83 -4.05
CA TYR A 327 5.61 -4.15 -3.42
C TYR A 327 5.39 -4.05 -1.90
N CYS A 328 6.11 -3.16 -1.22
CA CYS A 328 5.94 -2.92 0.22
C CYS A 328 4.53 -2.39 0.52
N SER A 329 4.03 -1.45 -0.28
CA SER A 329 2.66 -0.92 -0.14
C SER A 329 1.61 -2.03 -0.25
N PHE A 330 1.76 -2.93 -1.21
CA PHE A 330 0.85 -4.06 -1.36
C PHE A 330 0.94 -5.07 -0.21
N ASN A 331 2.13 -5.32 0.34
CA ASN A 331 2.27 -6.11 1.58
C ASN A 331 1.58 -5.43 2.76
N GLN A 332 1.65 -4.11 2.86
CA GLN A 332 0.94 -3.37 3.90
C GLN A 332 -0.57 -3.56 3.83
N LEU A 333 -1.11 -3.62 2.61
CA LEU A 333 -2.54 -3.81 2.38
C LEU A 333 -2.97 -5.25 2.60
N LEU A 334 -2.32 -6.21 1.94
CA LEU A 334 -2.83 -7.58 1.86
C LEU A 334 -2.28 -8.51 2.93
N GLU A 335 -1.13 -8.20 3.54
CA GLU A 335 -0.53 -9.11 4.53
C GLU A 335 -0.90 -8.72 5.95
N TYR A 336 -0.37 -7.62 6.46
CA TYR A 336 -0.52 -7.27 7.87
C TYR A 336 -1.61 -6.23 8.13
N GLY A 337 -2.09 -5.54 7.10
CA GLY A 337 -3.09 -4.47 7.21
C GLY A 337 -2.57 -3.19 7.87
N PHE A 338 -1.28 -3.10 8.25
CA PHE A 338 -0.70 -1.90 8.85
C PHE A 338 -0.02 -1.06 7.76
N TYR A 339 -0.62 0.06 7.39
CA TYR A 339 -0.23 0.81 6.19
C TYR A 339 0.23 2.24 6.50
N HIS A 340 1.13 2.71 5.63
CA HIS A 340 1.64 4.06 5.60
C HIS A 340 0.63 4.98 4.91
N ALA A 341 0.06 5.91 5.66
CA ALA A 341 -1.03 6.76 5.21
C ALA A 341 -0.58 8.13 4.65
N ASP A 342 0.69 8.51 4.82
CA ASP A 342 1.26 9.74 4.28
C ASP A 342 2.32 9.49 3.20
N PRO A 343 1.92 9.21 1.96
CA PRO A 343 2.85 8.82 0.90
C PRO A 343 3.59 10.01 0.29
N HIS A 344 3.93 11.03 1.08
CA HIS A 344 4.65 12.19 0.59
C HIS A 344 6.01 11.75 -0.02
N PRO A 345 6.39 12.24 -1.22
CA PRO A 345 7.66 11.86 -1.85
C PRO A 345 8.90 12.08 -0.96
N GLY A 346 8.84 13.06 -0.05
CA GLY A 346 9.91 13.34 0.91
C GLY A 346 10.11 12.26 1.98
N ASN A 347 9.16 11.34 2.17
CA ASN A 347 9.24 10.27 3.15
C ASN A 347 10.01 9.04 2.62
N PHE A 348 10.41 9.05 1.34
CA PHE A 348 11.12 7.97 0.66
C PHE A 348 12.51 8.42 0.22
N LEU A 349 13.55 7.77 0.75
CA LEU A 349 14.92 7.95 0.28
C LEU A 349 15.44 6.71 -0.43
N ARG A 350 16.22 6.93 -1.48
CA ARG A 350 17.18 5.95 -1.98
C ARG A 350 18.48 6.12 -1.21
N THR A 351 18.86 5.12 -0.44
CA THR A 351 20.14 5.11 0.27
C THR A 351 21.30 4.85 -0.69
N TYR A 352 22.53 5.19 -0.29
CA TYR A 352 23.72 4.99 -1.14
C TYR A 352 24.05 3.51 -1.38
N ASP A 353 23.64 2.62 -0.48
CA ASP A 353 23.73 1.16 -0.61
C ASP A 353 22.58 0.55 -1.44
N GLY A 354 21.67 1.38 -1.97
CA GLY A 354 20.64 0.94 -2.92
C GLY A 354 19.39 0.35 -2.26
N GLN A 355 19.02 0.83 -1.08
CA GLN A 355 17.78 0.46 -0.39
C GLN A 355 16.76 1.61 -0.42
N LEU A 356 15.49 1.27 -0.30
CA LEU A 356 14.38 2.20 -0.12
C LEU A 356 14.14 2.44 1.38
N ALA A 357 14.48 3.63 1.87
CA ALA A 357 14.25 4.03 3.25
C ALA A 357 12.93 4.78 3.44
N TYR A 358 12.20 4.41 4.48
CA TYR A 358 10.99 5.09 4.97
C TYR A 358 11.35 5.95 6.19
N LEU A 359 10.94 7.22 6.22
CA LEU A 359 11.37 8.17 7.27
C LEU A 359 10.28 8.61 8.26
N ASP A 360 9.06 8.87 7.80
CA ASP A 360 7.97 9.41 8.63
C ASP A 360 6.97 8.32 8.99
N PHE A 361 6.60 8.19 10.26
CA PHE A 361 5.61 7.20 10.71
C PHE A 361 4.48 7.86 11.53
N GLY A 362 4.31 9.17 11.39
CA GLY A 362 3.28 9.95 12.08
C GLY A 362 1.88 9.62 11.60
N MET A 363 1.74 9.23 10.34
CA MET A 363 0.47 8.83 9.72
C MET A 363 0.50 7.34 9.32
N MET A 364 0.08 6.49 10.25
CA MET A 364 -0.14 5.06 10.02
C MET A 364 -1.61 4.69 10.26
N GLY A 365 -2.10 3.70 9.52
CA GLY A 365 -3.43 3.15 9.70
C GLY A 365 -3.42 1.62 9.79
N ASP A 366 -4.51 1.07 10.31
CA ASP A 366 -4.75 -0.38 10.38
C ASP A 366 -6.02 -0.74 9.57
N PHE A 367 -5.90 -1.77 8.74
CA PHE A 367 -7.01 -2.47 8.12
C PHE A 367 -7.50 -3.57 9.05
N ARG A 368 -8.80 -3.59 9.31
CA ARG A 368 -9.42 -4.76 9.95
C ARG A 368 -9.28 -5.98 9.02
N PRO A 369 -9.03 -7.19 9.55
CA PRO A 369 -8.85 -8.39 8.72
C PRO A 369 -9.98 -8.61 7.71
N GLU A 370 -11.23 -8.30 8.07
CA GLU A 370 -12.38 -8.49 7.18
C GLU A 370 -12.34 -7.56 5.96
N LEU A 371 -11.80 -6.34 6.11
CA LEU A 371 -11.65 -5.39 5.01
C LEU A 371 -10.50 -5.78 4.09
N ARG A 372 -9.42 -6.31 4.68
CA ARG A 372 -8.29 -6.86 3.92
C ARG A 372 -8.72 -8.04 3.07
N ASP A 373 -9.45 -8.98 3.66
CA ASP A 373 -9.94 -10.17 2.96
C ASP A 373 -10.92 -9.77 1.84
N GLY A 374 -11.85 -8.85 2.11
CA GLY A 374 -12.74 -8.30 1.09
C GLY A 374 -12.01 -7.56 -0.04
N PHE A 375 -10.87 -6.92 0.24
CA PHE A 375 -10.05 -6.28 -0.79
C PHE A 375 -9.29 -7.30 -1.64
N MET A 376 -8.81 -8.40 -1.04
CA MET A 376 -8.23 -9.52 -1.78
C MET A 376 -9.27 -10.19 -2.69
N GLU A 377 -10.50 -10.37 -2.22
CA GLU A 377 -11.62 -10.88 -3.03
C GLU A 377 -11.97 -9.94 -4.19
N ALA A 378 -12.03 -8.63 -3.93
CA ALA A 378 -12.25 -7.63 -4.98
C ALA A 378 -11.13 -7.67 -6.04
N CYS A 379 -9.87 -7.79 -5.62
CA CYS A 379 -8.76 -7.98 -6.55
C CYS A 379 -8.96 -9.26 -7.38
N LEU A 380 -9.34 -10.37 -6.74
CA LEU A 380 -9.59 -11.65 -7.40
C LEU A 380 -10.71 -11.58 -8.45
N HIS A 381 -11.84 -10.96 -8.13
CA HIS A 381 -12.95 -10.81 -9.06
C HIS A 381 -12.59 -9.87 -10.22
N LEU A 382 -11.83 -8.80 -9.95
CA LEU A 382 -11.32 -7.90 -10.97
C LEU A 382 -10.38 -8.62 -11.95
N VAL A 383 -9.40 -9.36 -11.43
CA VAL A 383 -8.46 -10.22 -12.20
C VAL A 383 -9.22 -11.12 -13.17
N ASN A 384 -10.32 -11.71 -12.71
CA ASN A 384 -11.06 -12.72 -13.47
C ASN A 384 -12.17 -12.16 -14.35
N ARG A 385 -12.35 -10.84 -14.37
CA ARG A 385 -13.44 -10.15 -15.08
C ARG A 385 -14.83 -10.53 -14.56
N ASP A 386 -14.92 -10.93 -13.29
CA ASP A 386 -16.20 -11.18 -12.62
C ASP A 386 -16.74 -9.87 -12.02
N PHE A 387 -17.25 -9.00 -12.89
CA PHE A 387 -17.76 -7.69 -12.47
C PHE A 387 -19.02 -7.77 -11.61
N LYS A 388 -19.77 -8.87 -11.71
CA LYS A 388 -20.97 -9.11 -10.89
C LYS A 388 -20.58 -9.35 -9.43
N SER A 389 -19.58 -10.20 -9.20
CA SER A 389 -19.06 -10.43 -7.86
C SER A 389 -18.28 -9.22 -7.35
N LEU A 390 -17.52 -8.52 -8.22
CA LEU A 390 -16.84 -7.26 -7.86
C LEU A 390 -17.80 -6.18 -7.35
N ALA A 391 -18.97 -6.04 -7.98
CA ALA A 391 -20.00 -5.10 -7.53
C ALA A 391 -20.53 -5.46 -6.13
N LYS A 392 -20.62 -6.75 -5.79
CA LYS A 392 -20.99 -7.22 -4.46
C LYS A 392 -19.89 -6.88 -3.45
N ASP A 393 -18.62 -7.07 -3.81
CA ASP A 393 -17.50 -6.74 -2.93
C ASP A 393 -17.46 -5.25 -2.60
N PHE A 394 -17.76 -4.38 -3.58
CA PHE A 394 -17.80 -2.95 -3.34
C PHE A 394 -18.89 -2.55 -2.34
N VAL A 395 -20.00 -3.30 -2.27
CA VAL A 395 -20.99 -3.14 -1.19
C VAL A 395 -20.45 -3.65 0.14
N THR A 396 -19.80 -4.83 0.16
CA THR A 396 -19.19 -5.42 1.37
C THR A 396 -18.11 -4.51 1.97
N LEU A 397 -17.29 -3.89 1.12
CA LEU A 397 -16.24 -2.93 1.48
C LEU A 397 -16.78 -1.56 1.90
N GLY A 398 -18.09 -1.34 1.78
CA GLY A 398 -18.74 -0.07 2.12
C GLY A 398 -18.47 1.06 1.12
N LEU A 399 -17.89 0.74 -0.05
CA LEU A 399 -17.70 1.69 -1.16
C LEU A 399 -19.05 2.10 -1.76
N LEU A 400 -20.00 1.17 -1.75
CA LEU A 400 -21.38 1.35 -2.21
C LEU A 400 -22.41 1.17 -1.10
N PRO A 401 -23.47 2.00 -1.06
CA PRO A 401 -24.56 1.76 -0.14
C PRO A 401 -25.31 0.46 -0.50
N PRO A 402 -25.85 -0.29 0.48
CA PRO A 402 -26.65 -1.50 0.21
C PRO A 402 -27.88 -1.27 -0.67
N THR A 403 -28.34 -0.01 -0.73
CA THR A 403 -29.48 0.45 -1.52
C THR A 403 -29.13 0.76 -2.98
N ALA A 404 -27.87 0.64 -3.39
CA ALA A 404 -27.46 0.90 -4.76
C ALA A 404 -28.08 -0.14 -5.71
N GLU A 405 -28.57 0.31 -6.86
CA GLU A 405 -29.15 -0.58 -7.87
C GLU A 405 -28.06 -1.46 -8.48
N LYS A 406 -28.03 -2.73 -8.07
CA LYS A 406 -26.97 -3.69 -8.43
C LYS A 406 -26.73 -3.80 -9.94
N GLY A 407 -27.80 -3.75 -10.74
CA GLY A 407 -27.70 -3.82 -12.20
C GLY A 407 -26.97 -2.62 -12.82
N ALA A 408 -27.34 -1.40 -12.39
CA ALA A 408 -26.73 -0.17 -12.87
C ALA A 408 -25.27 -0.01 -12.40
N VAL A 409 -24.98 -0.38 -11.15
CA VAL A 409 -23.60 -0.44 -10.63
C VAL A 409 -22.76 -1.45 -11.40
N THR A 410 -23.27 -2.68 -11.57
CA THR A 410 -22.52 -3.73 -12.28
C THR A 410 -22.22 -3.29 -13.70
N LYS A 411 -23.19 -2.67 -14.39
CA LYS A 411 -22.99 -2.11 -15.72
C LYS A 411 -21.92 -1.01 -15.73
N ALA A 412 -21.98 -0.06 -14.81
CA ALA A 412 -21.00 1.02 -14.75
C ALA A 412 -19.57 0.53 -14.42
N LEU A 413 -19.44 -0.41 -13.48
CA LEU A 413 -18.16 -1.06 -13.20
C LEU A 413 -17.67 -1.89 -14.39
N THR A 414 -18.57 -2.59 -15.07
CA THR A 414 -18.26 -3.32 -16.30
C THR A 414 -17.75 -2.36 -17.36
N ASP A 415 -18.42 -1.24 -17.60
CA ASP A 415 -18.01 -0.26 -18.61
C ASP A 415 -16.62 0.32 -18.30
N VAL A 416 -16.35 0.70 -17.04
CA VAL A 416 -15.04 1.21 -16.59
C VAL A 416 -13.95 0.16 -16.74
N PHE A 417 -14.14 -1.03 -16.17
CA PHE A 417 -13.09 -2.04 -16.11
C PHE A 417 -12.95 -2.84 -17.41
N GLN A 418 -14.01 -3.02 -18.20
CA GLN A 418 -13.96 -3.70 -19.49
C GLN A 418 -13.21 -2.86 -20.53
N ASP A 419 -13.41 -1.54 -20.54
CA ASP A 419 -12.61 -0.64 -21.37
C ASP A 419 -11.13 -0.64 -20.93
N ALA A 420 -10.89 -0.64 -19.62
CA ALA A 420 -9.54 -0.74 -19.07
C ALA A 420 -8.87 -2.08 -19.44
N ILE A 421 -9.60 -3.19 -19.36
CA ILE A 421 -9.14 -4.54 -19.73
C ILE A 421 -8.97 -4.70 -21.25
N ALA A 422 -9.83 -4.08 -22.06
CA ALA A 422 -9.72 -4.09 -23.53
C ALA A 422 -8.47 -3.35 -24.00
N ARG A 423 -8.09 -2.27 -23.30
CA ARG A 423 -6.79 -1.59 -23.45
C ARG A 423 -5.61 -2.41 -22.90
N GLY A 424 -5.89 -3.47 -22.14
CA GLY A 424 -4.96 -4.32 -21.41
C GLY A 424 -4.71 -3.77 -20.00
N VAL A 425 -4.87 -4.61 -18.96
CA VAL A 425 -4.68 -4.21 -17.55
C VAL A 425 -3.31 -3.57 -17.30
N ARG A 426 -2.32 -3.98 -18.10
CA ARG A 426 -0.94 -3.47 -18.10
C ARG A 426 -0.76 -2.08 -18.70
N ASN A 427 -1.78 -1.50 -19.34
CA ASN A 427 -1.72 -0.19 -19.99
C ASN A 427 -2.55 0.87 -19.26
N ILE A 428 -3.30 0.49 -18.22
CA ILE A 428 -4.14 1.42 -17.44
C ILE A 428 -3.29 2.02 -16.33
N SER A 429 -3.25 3.36 -16.22
CA SER A 429 -2.66 3.99 -15.03
C SER A 429 -3.64 3.89 -13.87
N PHE A 430 -3.12 3.68 -12.67
CA PHE A 430 -3.93 3.70 -11.45
C PHE A 430 -4.62 5.05 -11.27
N GLY A 431 -3.96 6.15 -11.66
CA GLY A 431 -4.55 7.49 -11.71
C GLY A 431 -5.78 7.60 -12.62
N ASP A 432 -5.70 7.15 -13.86
CA ASP A 432 -6.82 7.20 -14.82
C ASP A 432 -7.99 6.32 -14.35
N LEU A 433 -7.69 5.12 -13.85
CA LEU A 433 -8.69 4.22 -13.30
C LEU A 433 -9.42 4.84 -12.09
N SER A 434 -8.66 5.47 -11.19
CA SER A 434 -9.24 6.19 -10.05
C SER A 434 -10.12 7.36 -10.49
N GLY A 435 -9.70 8.09 -11.53
CA GLY A 435 -10.46 9.18 -12.13
C GLY A 435 -11.75 8.73 -12.80
N ASP A 436 -11.72 7.64 -13.57
CA ASP A 436 -12.89 7.07 -14.26
C ASP A 436 -13.87 6.44 -13.27
N LEU A 437 -13.35 5.78 -12.24
CA LEU A 437 -14.16 5.38 -11.10
C LEU A 437 -14.76 6.62 -10.43
N GLY A 438 -14.00 7.71 -10.26
CA GLY A 438 -14.45 9.00 -9.75
C GLY A 438 -15.63 9.61 -10.49
N LYS A 439 -15.63 9.57 -11.83
CA LYS A 439 -16.77 10.02 -12.63
C LYS A 439 -18.02 9.16 -12.37
N THR A 440 -17.83 7.86 -12.19
CA THR A 440 -18.88 6.90 -11.85
C THR A 440 -19.37 7.07 -10.40
N MET A 441 -18.49 7.51 -9.49
CA MET A 441 -18.79 7.74 -8.07
C MET A 441 -19.85 8.83 -7.86
N TYR A 442 -19.86 9.87 -8.71
CA TYR A 442 -20.88 10.93 -8.66
C TYR A 442 -22.29 10.44 -9.01
N GLN A 443 -22.41 9.44 -9.89
CA GLN A 443 -23.71 8.89 -10.32
C GLN A 443 -24.33 7.98 -9.26
N PHE A 444 -23.53 7.18 -8.55
CA PHE A 444 -24.02 6.14 -7.63
C PHE A 444 -23.90 6.48 -6.13
N LYS A 445 -23.53 7.73 -5.79
CA LYS A 445 -23.28 8.16 -4.39
C LYS A 445 -22.32 7.24 -3.65
N PHE A 446 -21.22 6.86 -4.31
CA PHE A 446 -20.14 6.12 -3.66
C PHE A 446 -19.67 6.86 -2.42
N ARG A 447 -19.40 6.11 -1.36
CA ARG A 447 -18.71 6.62 -0.17
C ARG A 447 -17.37 5.94 -0.12
N ILE A 448 -16.30 6.64 -0.50
CA ILE A 448 -14.95 6.11 -0.29
C ILE A 448 -14.66 6.21 1.21
N PRO A 449 -14.45 5.10 1.91
CA PRO A 449 -13.99 5.18 3.29
C PRO A 449 -12.63 5.90 3.34
N PRO A 450 -12.37 6.75 4.36
CA PRO A 450 -11.15 7.55 4.44
C PRO A 450 -9.85 6.75 4.23
N TYR A 451 -9.80 5.52 4.77
CA TYR A 451 -8.64 4.63 4.63
C TYR A 451 -8.35 4.21 3.18
N PHE A 452 -9.38 3.96 2.35
CA PHE A 452 -9.17 3.64 0.93
C PHE A 452 -8.57 4.83 0.16
N SER A 453 -8.95 6.06 0.52
CA SER A 453 -8.41 7.25 -0.13
C SER A 453 -6.90 7.44 0.12
N LEU A 454 -6.43 7.08 1.32
CA LEU A 454 -5.02 7.17 1.71
C LEU A 454 -4.17 6.14 0.96
N VAL A 455 -4.70 4.93 0.80
CA VAL A 455 -4.05 3.85 0.05
C VAL A 455 -3.97 4.15 -1.44
N ILE A 456 -5.07 4.59 -2.04
CA ILE A 456 -5.12 4.99 -3.46
C ILE A 456 -4.08 6.07 -3.70
N ARG A 457 -3.98 7.04 -2.81
CA ARG A 457 -2.95 8.09 -2.90
C ARG A 457 -1.54 7.53 -2.82
N SER A 458 -1.29 6.57 -1.93
CA SER A 458 0.04 5.98 -1.78
C SER A 458 0.53 5.31 -3.05
N LEU A 459 -0.34 4.50 -3.65
CA LEU A 459 -0.05 3.87 -4.93
C LEU A 459 0.05 4.89 -6.07
N ALA A 460 -0.77 5.95 -6.07
CA ALA A 460 -0.73 7.00 -7.08
C ALA A 460 0.56 7.84 -7.02
N VAL A 461 1.09 8.13 -5.82
CA VAL A 461 2.37 8.85 -5.69
C VAL A 461 3.51 8.00 -6.23
N LEU A 462 3.57 6.72 -5.86
CA LEU A 462 4.58 5.80 -6.39
C LEU A 462 4.46 5.63 -7.91
N GLU A 463 3.24 5.56 -8.45
CA GLU A 463 3.01 5.57 -9.90
C GLU A 463 3.50 6.85 -10.55
N GLY A 464 3.20 8.01 -9.95
CA GLY A 464 3.64 9.32 -10.45
C GLY A 464 5.16 9.43 -10.52
N ILE A 465 5.87 8.96 -9.49
CA ILE A 465 7.33 8.89 -9.49
C ILE A 465 7.82 7.97 -10.61
N ALA A 466 7.23 6.78 -10.76
CA ALA A 466 7.62 5.84 -11.81
C ALA A 466 7.34 6.37 -13.22
N ILE A 467 6.22 7.07 -13.46
CA ILE A 467 5.89 7.67 -14.76
C ILE A 467 6.91 8.75 -15.15
N GLY A 468 7.41 9.51 -14.16
CA GLY A 468 8.50 10.47 -14.38
C GLY A 468 9.78 9.83 -14.93
N ILE A 469 10.01 8.55 -14.61
CA ILE A 469 11.19 7.77 -15.04
C ILE A 469 10.89 6.99 -16.33
N ASN A 470 9.74 6.31 -16.38
CA ASN A 470 9.27 5.48 -17.49
C ASN A 470 7.79 5.82 -17.79
N PRO A 471 7.51 6.57 -18.86
CA PRO A 471 6.14 6.97 -19.23
C PRO A 471 5.17 5.79 -19.46
N ASN A 472 5.71 4.61 -19.76
CA ASN A 472 4.93 3.39 -20.01
C ASN A 472 4.69 2.57 -18.74
N TYR A 473 5.22 2.97 -17.59
CA TYR A 473 5.03 2.24 -16.33
C TYR A 473 3.57 2.30 -15.88
N LYS A 474 3.04 1.17 -15.40
CA LYS A 474 1.69 1.03 -14.85
C LYS A 474 1.75 0.18 -13.59
N VAL A 475 1.32 0.73 -12.44
CA VAL A 475 1.40 0.04 -11.13
C VAL A 475 0.59 -1.24 -11.08
N LEU A 476 -0.58 -1.26 -11.70
CA LEU A 476 -1.44 -2.45 -11.74
C LEU A 476 -0.79 -3.59 -12.53
N GLY A 477 -0.09 -3.27 -13.62
CA GLY A 477 0.61 -4.24 -14.44
C GLY A 477 1.76 -4.92 -13.70
N SER A 478 2.52 -4.17 -12.89
CA SER A 478 3.67 -4.71 -12.13
C SER A 478 3.24 -5.53 -10.91
N THR A 479 2.08 -5.23 -10.33
CA THR A 479 1.60 -5.83 -9.06
C THR A 479 0.71 -7.05 -9.25
N TYR A 480 0.09 -7.19 -10.41
CA TYR A 480 -0.80 -8.30 -10.74
C TYR A 480 -0.17 -9.70 -10.54
N PRO A 481 1.08 -9.97 -10.99
CA PRO A 481 1.80 -11.19 -10.65
C PRO A 481 1.92 -11.48 -9.14
N TRP A 482 2.13 -10.43 -8.35
CA TRP A 482 2.28 -10.57 -6.91
C TRP A 482 0.94 -10.89 -6.24
N ILE A 483 -0.13 -10.20 -6.63
CA ILE A 483 -1.49 -10.48 -6.17
C ILE A 483 -1.84 -11.95 -6.48
N ALA A 484 -1.53 -12.42 -7.69
CA ALA A 484 -1.75 -13.81 -8.09
C ALA A 484 -0.97 -14.81 -7.21
N ARG A 485 0.32 -14.57 -6.95
CA ARG A 485 1.09 -15.41 -6.00
C ARG A 485 0.47 -15.40 -4.62
N LYS A 486 0.13 -14.21 -4.10
CA LYS A 486 -0.41 -14.07 -2.75
C LYS A 486 -1.67 -14.90 -2.60
N ILE A 487 -2.59 -14.80 -3.55
CA ILE A 487 -3.83 -15.58 -3.61
C ILE A 487 -3.57 -17.09 -3.61
N LEU A 488 -2.54 -17.56 -4.31
CA LEU A 488 -2.19 -18.98 -4.36
C LEU A 488 -1.50 -19.48 -3.08
N THR A 489 -0.82 -18.60 -2.34
CA THR A 489 -0.08 -18.92 -1.10
C THR A 489 -0.88 -18.73 0.17
N ASP A 490 -1.90 -17.88 0.15
CA ASP A 490 -2.61 -17.49 1.36
C ASP A 490 -3.44 -18.65 1.91
N SER A 491 -3.40 -18.81 3.22
CA SER A 491 -4.08 -19.91 3.91
C SER A 491 -5.43 -19.53 4.50
N SER A 492 -5.86 -18.27 4.37
CA SER A 492 -7.11 -17.78 4.94
C SER A 492 -8.33 -18.57 4.40
N PRO A 493 -9.26 -18.99 5.28
CA PRO A 493 -10.45 -19.74 4.87
C PRO A 493 -11.31 -19.02 3.82
N GLN A 494 -11.41 -17.70 3.93
CA GLN A 494 -12.17 -16.83 3.03
C GLN A 494 -11.56 -16.83 1.64
N LEU A 495 -10.25 -16.55 1.52
CA LEU A 495 -9.59 -16.54 0.23
C LEU A 495 -9.53 -17.92 -0.41
N LYS A 496 -9.39 -18.99 0.39
CA LYS A 496 -9.53 -20.38 -0.08
C LYS A 496 -10.91 -20.64 -0.65
N SER A 497 -11.97 -20.19 0.01
CA SER A 497 -13.35 -20.31 -0.47
C SER A 497 -13.54 -19.52 -1.78
N SER A 498 -13.01 -18.31 -1.85
CA SER A 498 -13.13 -17.44 -3.02
C SER A 498 -12.32 -17.95 -4.22
N LEU A 499 -11.13 -18.49 -3.97
CA LEU A 499 -10.34 -19.21 -4.95
C LEU A 499 -11.02 -20.51 -5.38
N GLN A 500 -11.70 -21.22 -4.47
CA GLN A 500 -12.55 -22.37 -4.84
C GLN A 500 -13.73 -21.96 -5.72
N SER A 501 -14.51 -20.94 -5.38
CA SER A 501 -15.60 -20.46 -6.23
C SER A 501 -15.13 -19.92 -7.58
N LEU A 502 -13.87 -19.53 -7.68
CA LEU A 502 -13.26 -19.16 -8.94
C LEU A 502 -12.84 -20.38 -9.74
N LEU A 503 -12.22 -21.36 -9.10
CA LEU A 503 -11.77 -22.58 -9.76
C LEU A 503 -12.91 -23.54 -10.08
N TYR A 504 -14.08 -23.36 -9.48
CA TYR A 504 -15.27 -24.20 -9.72
C TYR A 504 -16.48 -23.35 -10.10
N GLU A 505 -17.12 -23.69 -11.22
CA GLU A 505 -18.41 -23.12 -11.63
C GLU A 505 -19.42 -24.27 -11.75
N GLU A 506 -20.52 -24.20 -11.00
CA GLU A 506 -21.55 -25.27 -10.95
C GLU A 506 -20.97 -26.67 -10.62
N GLY A 507 -19.85 -26.73 -9.89
CA GLY A 507 -19.16 -27.97 -9.54
C GLY A 507 -18.13 -28.46 -10.56
N VAL A 508 -18.00 -27.78 -11.70
CA VAL A 508 -17.03 -28.08 -12.76
C VAL A 508 -15.73 -27.30 -12.54
N PHE A 509 -14.60 -28.00 -12.56
CA PHE A 509 -13.28 -27.39 -12.38
C PHE A 509 -12.81 -26.64 -13.64
N ARG A 510 -12.51 -25.35 -13.50
CA ARG A 510 -12.05 -24.45 -14.58
C ARG A 510 -10.52 -24.36 -14.58
N ILE A 511 -9.89 -25.32 -15.24
CA ILE A 511 -8.43 -25.42 -15.30
C ILE A 511 -7.75 -24.20 -15.93
N ASP A 512 -8.36 -23.60 -16.95
CA ASP A 512 -7.84 -22.42 -17.66
C ASP A 512 -7.64 -21.22 -16.72
N ARG A 513 -8.44 -21.15 -15.64
CA ARG A 513 -8.34 -20.12 -14.61
C ARG A 513 -7.16 -20.35 -13.67
N LEU A 514 -6.92 -21.60 -13.28
CA LEU A 514 -5.73 -21.96 -12.50
C LEU A 514 -4.46 -21.67 -13.32
N GLU A 515 -4.45 -22.09 -14.59
CA GLU A 515 -3.33 -21.84 -15.50
C GLU A 515 -3.05 -20.35 -15.65
N SER A 516 -4.08 -19.53 -15.87
CA SER A 516 -3.93 -18.07 -16.00
C SER A 516 -3.34 -17.44 -14.73
N LEU A 517 -3.85 -17.81 -13.55
CA LEU A 517 -3.37 -17.30 -12.28
C LEU A 517 -1.92 -17.70 -12.02
N VAL A 518 -1.58 -18.96 -12.28
CA VAL A 518 -0.23 -19.47 -12.05
C VAL A 518 0.75 -18.90 -13.07
N THR A 519 0.38 -18.81 -14.35
CA THR A 519 1.22 -18.19 -15.38
C THR A 519 1.57 -16.76 -15.01
N GLU A 520 0.60 -16.00 -14.49
CA GLU A 520 0.88 -14.65 -14.04
C GLU A 520 1.74 -14.62 -12.77
N SER A 521 1.47 -15.53 -11.82
CA SER A 521 2.22 -15.63 -10.56
C SER A 521 3.72 -15.93 -10.80
N LEU A 522 4.09 -16.48 -11.95
CA LEU A 522 5.47 -16.85 -12.24
C LEU A 522 6.26 -15.78 -12.98
N ARG A 523 5.60 -14.76 -13.55
CA ARG A 523 6.27 -13.71 -14.33
C ARG A 523 7.24 -12.83 -13.52
N THR A 524 7.18 -12.84 -12.20
CA THR A 524 7.97 -11.91 -11.35
C THR A 524 9.41 -12.35 -11.11
N GLU A 525 9.75 -13.64 -11.13
CA GLU A 525 11.17 -14.04 -10.98
C GLU A 525 12.03 -13.45 -12.09
N THR A 526 11.50 -13.35 -13.30
CA THR A 526 12.13 -12.71 -14.46
C THR A 526 12.07 -11.18 -14.48
N ALA A 527 11.25 -10.52 -13.67
CA ALA A 527 11.14 -9.05 -13.71
C ALA A 527 12.10 -8.37 -12.71
N LEU A 528 12.33 -9.00 -11.56
CA LEU A 528 13.27 -8.51 -10.54
C LEU A 528 14.72 -8.98 -10.77
N VAL A 529 14.92 -9.93 -11.69
CA VAL A 529 16.24 -10.50 -12.04
C VAL A 529 16.38 -10.51 -13.58
N GLN A 530 16.86 -9.40 -14.13
CA GLN A 530 17.30 -9.22 -15.53
C GLN A 530 16.22 -9.19 -16.63
N LYS A 531 16.56 -8.52 -17.75
CA LYS A 531 15.70 -8.21 -18.91
C LYS A 531 14.79 -9.37 -19.34
N PRO A 532 13.55 -9.08 -19.78
CA PRO A 532 12.62 -10.11 -20.26
C PRO A 532 13.24 -10.83 -21.45
N VAL A 533 13.47 -12.14 -21.31
CA VAL A 533 13.73 -13.01 -22.46
C VAL A 533 12.38 -13.24 -23.13
N GLU A 534 12.21 -12.68 -24.32
CA GLU A 534 11.08 -13.01 -25.19
C GLU A 534 11.10 -14.51 -25.49
N GLY A 535 9.99 -15.18 -25.16
CA GLY A 535 9.83 -16.64 -25.32
C GLY A 535 9.88 -17.39 -24.00
N THR A 536 8.87 -17.22 -23.15
CA THR A 536 8.68 -18.07 -21.97
C THR A 536 8.27 -19.47 -22.43
N ASP A 537 9.23 -20.39 -22.43
CA ASP A 537 9.02 -21.81 -22.76
C ASP A 537 8.02 -22.41 -21.75
N SER A 538 6.90 -22.99 -22.19
CA SER A 538 5.82 -23.53 -21.33
C SER A 538 6.34 -24.54 -20.29
N LYS A 539 7.47 -25.19 -20.58
CA LYS A 539 8.17 -26.10 -19.65
C LYS A 539 8.75 -25.40 -18.42
N ILE A 540 9.22 -24.16 -18.55
CA ILE A 540 9.80 -23.37 -17.43
C ILE A 540 8.68 -22.96 -16.47
N VAL A 541 7.55 -22.49 -17.02
CA VAL A 541 6.36 -22.12 -16.24
C VAL A 541 5.87 -23.35 -15.46
N MET A 542 5.74 -24.51 -16.13
CA MET A 542 5.28 -25.75 -15.51
C MET A 542 6.18 -26.24 -14.37
N LYS A 543 7.51 -26.15 -14.55
CA LYS A 543 8.49 -26.48 -13.52
C LYS A 543 8.30 -25.64 -12.26
N GLN A 544 8.07 -24.33 -12.42
CA GLN A 544 7.83 -23.45 -11.29
C GLN A 544 6.45 -23.68 -10.63
N VAL A 545 5.40 -24.03 -11.40
CA VAL A 545 4.09 -24.43 -10.85
C VAL A 545 4.24 -25.64 -9.93
N LEU A 546 4.89 -26.69 -10.44
CA LEU A 546 5.13 -27.93 -9.69
C LEU A 546 5.96 -27.64 -8.44
N ALA A 547 7.08 -26.94 -8.58
CA ALA A 547 7.92 -26.53 -7.45
C ALA A 547 7.11 -25.78 -6.39
N PHE A 548 6.25 -24.84 -6.79
CA PHE A 548 5.36 -24.11 -5.91
C PHE A 548 4.39 -25.03 -5.15
N THR A 549 3.70 -25.94 -5.84
CA THR A 549 2.75 -26.88 -5.20
C THR A 549 3.40 -27.82 -4.19
N PHE A 550 4.72 -28.05 -4.28
CA PHE A 550 5.46 -28.87 -3.32
C PHE A 550 5.93 -28.12 -2.07
N THR A 551 5.83 -26.79 -2.06
CA THR A 551 6.07 -25.99 -0.84
C THR A 551 4.94 -26.16 0.19
N GLU A 552 5.13 -25.65 1.42
CA GLU A 552 4.03 -25.56 2.40
C GLU A 552 2.94 -24.59 1.98
N GLN A 553 3.34 -23.47 1.38
CA GLN A 553 2.44 -22.41 0.96
C GLN A 553 1.54 -22.87 -0.21
N GLY A 554 2.03 -23.74 -1.09
CA GLY A 554 1.28 -24.33 -2.20
C GLY A 554 0.41 -25.55 -1.84
N SER A 555 0.33 -25.93 -0.56
CA SER A 555 -0.42 -27.12 -0.10
C SER A 555 -1.89 -27.13 -0.52
N PHE A 556 -2.53 -25.97 -0.50
CA PHE A 556 -3.92 -25.82 -0.92
C PHE A 556 -4.12 -26.12 -2.41
N VAL A 557 -3.29 -25.54 -3.26
CA VAL A 557 -3.31 -25.79 -4.71
C VAL A 557 -3.01 -27.26 -5.00
N ARG A 558 -2.04 -27.84 -4.28
CA ARG A 558 -1.73 -29.28 -4.35
C ARG A 558 -2.94 -30.15 -4.00
N GLU A 559 -3.68 -29.82 -2.95
CA GLU A 559 -4.87 -30.60 -2.57
C GLU A 559 -5.98 -30.57 -3.61
N ILE A 560 -6.19 -29.42 -4.26
CA ILE A 560 -7.14 -29.26 -5.38
C ILE A 560 -6.68 -30.13 -6.55
N LEU A 561 -5.42 -29.99 -6.97
CA LEU A 561 -4.85 -30.76 -8.07
C LEU A 561 -4.93 -32.27 -7.81
N LEU A 562 -4.56 -32.73 -6.62
CA LEU A 562 -4.66 -34.16 -6.24
C LEU A 562 -6.10 -34.67 -6.26
N ARG A 563 -7.08 -33.84 -5.90
CA ARG A 563 -8.50 -34.20 -5.93
C ARG A 563 -8.98 -34.35 -7.38
N GLU A 564 -8.68 -33.39 -8.24
CA GLU A 564 -9.09 -33.44 -9.65
C GLU A 564 -8.35 -34.54 -10.41
N PHE A 565 -7.08 -34.78 -10.11
CA PHE A 565 -6.33 -35.90 -10.69
C PHE A 565 -6.91 -37.26 -10.29
N ALA A 566 -7.34 -37.42 -9.03
CA ALA A 566 -8.01 -38.64 -8.57
C ALA A 566 -9.38 -38.83 -9.24
N LYS A 567 -10.18 -37.77 -9.42
CA LYS A 567 -11.44 -37.84 -10.20
C LYS A 567 -11.18 -38.24 -11.65
N GLY A 568 -10.13 -37.70 -12.24
CA GLY A 568 -9.69 -37.98 -13.60
C GLY A 568 -9.27 -39.43 -13.83
N LEU A 569 -8.39 -39.95 -12.99
CA LEU A 569 -7.95 -41.36 -13.04
C LEU A 569 -9.09 -42.34 -12.84
N ASP A 570 -10.03 -42.00 -11.97
CA ASP A 570 -11.22 -42.78 -11.70
C ASP A 570 -12.17 -42.81 -12.92
N ALA A 571 -12.38 -41.67 -13.59
CA ALA A 571 -13.13 -41.61 -14.85
C ALA A 571 -12.40 -42.33 -16.00
N PHE A 572 -11.07 -42.22 -16.08
CA PHE A 572 -10.25 -42.94 -17.05
C PHE A 572 -10.31 -44.45 -16.85
N GLY A 573 -10.25 -44.92 -15.59
CA GLY A 573 -10.44 -46.33 -15.25
C GLY A 573 -11.82 -46.85 -15.67
N LEU A 574 -12.87 -46.02 -15.56
CA LEU A 574 -14.21 -46.38 -16.03
C LEU A 574 -14.29 -46.42 -17.56
N ALA A 575 -13.74 -45.42 -18.25
CA ALA A 575 -13.74 -45.36 -19.72
C ALA A 575 -12.98 -46.53 -20.33
N THR A 576 -11.83 -46.91 -19.75
CA THR A 576 -11.07 -48.09 -20.18
C THR A 576 -11.89 -49.37 -19.95
N LEU A 577 -12.46 -49.58 -18.76
CA LEU A 577 -13.30 -50.74 -18.49
C LEU A 577 -14.51 -50.82 -19.43
N ASP A 578 -15.16 -49.71 -19.74
CA ASP A 578 -16.32 -49.67 -20.63
C ASP A 578 -15.94 -49.91 -22.11
N SER A 579 -14.74 -49.48 -22.53
CA SER A 579 -14.17 -49.82 -23.84
C SER A 579 -13.82 -51.32 -23.95
N PHE A 580 -13.41 -51.97 -22.86
CA PHE A 580 -13.13 -53.40 -22.85
C PHE A 580 -14.42 -54.25 -22.80
N THR A 581 -15.45 -53.81 -22.07
CA THR A 581 -16.74 -54.52 -21.98
C THR A 581 -17.57 -54.38 -23.25
N SER A 582 -17.45 -53.26 -23.99
CA SER A 582 -18.10 -53.08 -25.31
C SER A 582 -17.48 -53.95 -26.41
N VAL A 583 -16.18 -54.27 -26.33
CA VAL A 583 -15.51 -55.21 -27.25
C VAL A 583 -15.86 -56.68 -26.95
N SER A 584 -16.27 -56.99 -25.72
CA SER A 584 -16.52 -58.37 -25.24
C SER A 584 -18.00 -58.73 -25.07
N SER A 585 -18.93 -57.82 -25.35
CA SER A 585 -20.38 -58.06 -25.24
C SER A 585 -20.95 -58.76 -26.47
N PHE A 586 -20.60 -60.04 -26.64
CA PHE A 586 -21.26 -60.96 -27.58
C PHE A 586 -22.57 -61.57 -27.01
N SER A 587 -22.99 -61.19 -25.80
CA SER A 587 -24.20 -61.71 -25.16
C SER A 587 -24.99 -60.63 -24.40
N GLY A 588 -25.79 -59.82 -25.10
CA GLY A 588 -27.05 -59.21 -24.65
C GLY A 588 -27.18 -58.45 -23.30
N SER A 589 -26.12 -58.34 -22.48
CA SER A 589 -26.14 -57.66 -21.20
C SER A 589 -25.77 -56.20 -21.41
N ARG A 590 -26.65 -55.28 -20.97
CA ARG A 590 -26.39 -53.85 -20.95
C ARG A 590 -25.01 -53.56 -20.31
N PRO A 591 -24.21 -52.63 -20.86
CA PRO A 591 -22.96 -52.23 -20.23
C PRO A 591 -23.25 -51.80 -18.79
N LEU A 592 -22.60 -52.45 -17.82
CA LEU A 592 -22.83 -52.23 -16.39
C LEU A 592 -22.31 -50.86 -15.92
N ASN A 593 -21.57 -50.13 -16.78
CA ASN A 593 -20.83 -48.91 -16.45
C ASN A 593 -21.02 -47.82 -17.52
N SER A 594 -22.25 -47.32 -17.72
CA SER A 594 -22.41 -46.13 -18.57
C SER A 594 -21.67 -44.92 -17.95
N LEU A 595 -20.71 -44.36 -18.68
CA LEU A 595 -20.07 -43.09 -18.34
C LEU A 595 -21.12 -41.99 -18.13
N THR A 596 -21.04 -41.28 -17.01
CA THR A 596 -21.91 -40.12 -16.76
C THR A 596 -21.32 -38.85 -17.37
N GLU A 597 -22.14 -37.81 -17.56
CA GLU A 597 -21.68 -36.47 -17.94
C GLU A 597 -20.61 -35.91 -16.98
N GLU A 598 -20.73 -36.25 -15.68
CA GLU A 598 -19.73 -35.89 -14.66
C GLU A 598 -18.39 -36.61 -14.92
N ASP A 599 -18.42 -37.90 -15.26
CA ASP A 599 -17.22 -38.67 -15.58
C ASP A 599 -16.55 -38.15 -16.86
N MET A 600 -17.33 -37.76 -17.88
CA MET A 600 -16.78 -37.14 -19.10
C MET A 600 -16.11 -35.80 -18.82
N THR A 601 -16.71 -34.98 -17.97
CA THR A 601 -16.12 -33.70 -17.55
C THR A 601 -14.81 -33.91 -16.78
N ASN A 602 -14.78 -34.90 -15.88
CA ASN A 602 -13.57 -35.29 -15.15
C ASN A 602 -12.47 -35.81 -16.08
N LEU A 603 -12.83 -36.57 -17.12
CA LEU A 603 -11.90 -37.08 -18.13
C LEU A 603 -11.28 -35.95 -18.97
N ARG A 604 -12.08 -34.99 -19.45
CA ARG A 604 -11.56 -33.80 -20.16
C ARG A 604 -10.62 -32.97 -19.27
N THR A 605 -11.01 -32.79 -18.01
CA THR A 605 -10.20 -32.07 -17.02
C THR A 605 -8.87 -32.79 -16.76
N PHE A 606 -8.89 -34.11 -16.65
CA PHE A 606 -7.71 -34.96 -16.48
C PHE A 606 -6.75 -34.84 -17.67
N TYR A 607 -7.28 -34.90 -18.88
CA TYR A 607 -6.52 -34.71 -20.09
C TYR A 607 -5.82 -33.35 -20.14
N ARG A 608 -6.55 -32.25 -19.85
CA ARG A 608 -5.95 -30.91 -19.78
C ARG A 608 -4.88 -30.80 -18.69
N LEU A 609 -5.09 -31.43 -17.52
CA LEU A 609 -4.07 -31.49 -16.46
C LEU A 609 -2.80 -32.18 -16.95
N ILE A 610 -2.93 -33.34 -17.62
CA ILE A 610 -1.78 -34.07 -18.19
C ILE A 610 -1.08 -33.27 -19.29
N SER A 611 -1.84 -32.64 -20.18
CA SER A 611 -1.32 -31.80 -21.27
C SER A 611 -0.54 -30.60 -20.72
N LEU A 612 -1.08 -29.95 -19.67
CA LEU A 612 -0.37 -28.92 -18.93
C LEU A 612 0.92 -29.46 -18.33
N PHE A 613 0.88 -30.57 -17.58
CA PHE A 613 2.08 -31.13 -16.96
C PHE A 613 3.14 -31.61 -17.96
N SER A 614 2.74 -32.02 -19.18
CA SER A 614 3.67 -32.45 -20.25
C SER A 614 4.23 -31.29 -21.08
N GLY A 615 3.70 -30.07 -20.94
CA GLY A 615 4.21 -28.86 -21.59
C GLY A 615 3.90 -28.77 -23.10
N THR A 616 2.95 -29.56 -23.59
CA THR A 616 2.46 -29.50 -24.97
C THR A 616 1.40 -28.41 -25.10
N ARG A 617 1.68 -27.34 -25.83
CA ARG A 617 0.72 -26.25 -26.09
C ARG A 617 -0.35 -26.75 -27.06
N GLU A 618 -1.63 -26.64 -26.70
CA GLU A 618 -2.71 -26.87 -27.65
C GLU A 618 -2.70 -25.80 -28.76
N ASP A 619 -2.65 -26.24 -30.02
CA ASP A 619 -3.20 -25.47 -31.13
C ASP A 619 -4.73 -25.54 -30.98
N GLU A 620 -5.36 -24.45 -30.53
CA GLU A 620 -6.83 -24.32 -30.32
C GLU A 620 -7.67 -24.73 -31.55
N THR A 621 -7.05 -24.94 -32.71
CA THR A 621 -7.68 -25.37 -33.96
C THR A 621 -8.15 -26.82 -33.96
N GLN A 622 -7.60 -27.74 -33.17
CA GLN A 622 -7.98 -29.16 -33.25
C GLN A 622 -9.19 -29.55 -32.37
N VAL A 623 -9.37 -28.93 -31.21
CA VAL A 623 -10.55 -29.19 -30.35
C VAL A 623 -11.81 -28.51 -30.90
N LYS A 624 -11.67 -27.37 -31.60
CA LYS A 624 -12.78 -26.70 -32.32
C LYS A 624 -13.17 -27.39 -33.64
N ALA A 625 -12.38 -28.33 -34.16
CA ALA A 625 -12.70 -29.01 -35.42
C ALA A 625 -13.93 -29.94 -35.32
N VAL A 626 -14.30 -30.36 -34.10
CA VAL A 626 -15.43 -31.28 -33.88
C VAL A 626 -16.76 -30.54 -33.68
N SER A 627 -16.75 -29.24 -33.34
CA SER A 627 -18.00 -28.46 -33.20
C SER A 627 -18.55 -27.92 -34.53
N LYS A 628 -17.88 -28.18 -35.66
CA LYS A 628 -18.26 -27.62 -36.98
C LYS A 628 -19.11 -28.58 -37.84
N TYR A 629 -19.25 -29.84 -37.43
CA TYR A 629 -20.15 -30.81 -38.04
C TYR A 629 -21.07 -31.35 -36.94
N GLY A 630 -22.34 -30.96 -36.97
CA GLY A 630 -23.32 -31.14 -35.90
C GLY A 630 -23.84 -32.56 -35.70
N GLU A 631 -22.97 -33.53 -35.49
CA GLU A 631 -23.34 -34.85 -34.93
C GLU A 631 -22.90 -34.93 -33.47
N ALA A 632 -23.85 -35.17 -32.58
CA ALA A 632 -23.57 -35.38 -31.16
C ALA A 632 -22.86 -36.72 -31.00
N LEU A 633 -21.55 -36.69 -30.74
CA LEU A 633 -20.76 -37.86 -30.39
C LEU A 633 -21.37 -38.56 -29.17
N THR A 634 -21.38 -39.88 -29.19
CA THR A 634 -21.71 -40.64 -27.98
C THR A 634 -20.60 -40.45 -26.94
N PRO A 635 -20.90 -40.53 -25.62
CA PRO A 635 -19.89 -40.43 -24.56
C PRO A 635 -18.71 -41.40 -24.74
N LEU A 636 -18.95 -42.54 -25.38
CA LEU A 636 -17.94 -43.56 -25.67
C LEU A 636 -16.98 -43.14 -26.80
N GLU A 637 -17.49 -42.50 -27.85
CA GLU A 637 -16.68 -41.98 -28.95
C GLU A 637 -15.85 -40.79 -28.49
N GLU A 638 -16.44 -39.91 -27.66
CA GLU A 638 -15.72 -38.78 -27.07
C GLU A 638 -14.62 -39.25 -26.09
N ALA A 639 -14.92 -40.22 -25.23
CA ALA A 639 -13.92 -40.83 -24.34
C ALA A 639 -12.79 -41.49 -25.13
N SER A 640 -13.10 -42.18 -26.22
CA SER A 640 -12.10 -42.81 -27.10
C SER A 640 -11.21 -41.78 -27.80
N LEU A 641 -11.79 -40.64 -28.21
CA LEU A 641 -11.06 -39.53 -28.84
C LEU A 641 -10.10 -38.85 -27.85
N VAL A 642 -10.55 -38.65 -26.61
CA VAL A 642 -9.71 -38.15 -25.50
C VAL A 642 -8.61 -39.17 -25.13
N MET A 643 -8.92 -40.47 -25.09
CA MET A 643 -7.93 -41.52 -24.79
C MET A 643 -6.85 -41.65 -25.88
N ASN A 644 -7.21 -41.49 -27.15
CA ASN A 644 -6.26 -41.52 -28.26
C ASN A 644 -5.36 -40.28 -28.33
N GLN A 645 -5.76 -39.20 -27.66
CA GLN A 645 -4.96 -37.97 -27.55
C GLN A 645 -4.02 -37.97 -26.35
N LEU A 646 -4.14 -38.91 -25.41
CA LEU A 646 -3.24 -38.95 -24.25
C LEU A 646 -1.78 -39.09 -24.72
N PRO A 647 -0.86 -38.25 -24.21
CA PRO A 647 0.56 -38.39 -24.49
C PRO A 647 1.01 -39.81 -24.14
N SER A 648 1.85 -40.41 -24.99
CA SER A 648 2.40 -41.72 -24.71
C SER A 648 3.18 -41.70 -23.38
N ALA A 649 3.34 -42.85 -22.71
CA ALA A 649 4.14 -42.93 -21.48
C ALA A 649 5.58 -42.39 -21.66
N GLN A 650 6.09 -42.37 -22.90
CA GLN A 650 7.38 -41.77 -23.27
C GLN A 650 7.35 -40.23 -23.35
N GLU A 651 6.20 -39.62 -23.65
CA GLU A 651 6.01 -38.16 -23.66
C GLU A 651 5.77 -37.57 -22.26
N MET A 652 5.49 -38.42 -21.26
CA MET A 652 5.45 -38.04 -19.83
C MET A 652 6.82 -38.10 -19.15
N LEU A 653 7.86 -38.66 -19.79
CA LEU A 653 9.24 -38.68 -19.28
C LEU A 653 9.84 -37.31 -18.91
N PRO A 654 9.53 -36.18 -19.58
CA PRO A 654 9.99 -34.85 -19.19
C PRO A 654 9.55 -34.47 -17.76
N ILE A 655 8.39 -34.94 -17.28
CA ILE A 655 7.93 -34.69 -15.90
C ILE A 655 8.86 -35.38 -14.90
N LEU A 656 9.29 -36.61 -15.20
CA LEU A 656 10.25 -37.35 -14.38
C LEU A 656 11.66 -36.72 -14.40
N SER A 657 12.01 -36.03 -15.49
CA SER A 657 13.30 -35.33 -15.62
C SER A 657 13.43 -34.06 -14.76
N ILE A 658 12.30 -33.48 -14.32
CA ILE A 658 12.27 -32.27 -13.47
C ILE A 658 12.43 -32.63 -11.97
N LEU A 659 12.12 -33.87 -11.59
CA LEU A 659 12.19 -34.38 -10.21
C LEU A 659 13.56 -34.20 -9.51
N PRO A 660 14.70 -34.53 -10.15
CA PRO A 660 16.02 -34.35 -9.52
C PRO A 660 16.42 -32.88 -9.31
N GLU A 661 15.77 -31.92 -9.97
CA GLU A 661 16.08 -30.48 -9.87
C GLU A 661 15.23 -29.73 -8.82
N LEU A 662 14.30 -30.41 -8.16
CA LEU A 662 13.47 -29.85 -7.09
C LEU A 662 14.23 -29.76 -5.75
N PRO A 663 13.90 -28.80 -4.87
CA PRO A 663 14.46 -28.74 -3.52
C PRO A 663 14.27 -30.06 -2.74
N GLN A 664 15.21 -30.42 -1.86
CA GLN A 664 15.18 -31.70 -1.12
C GLN A 664 13.88 -31.93 -0.33
N GLU A 665 13.28 -30.89 0.25
CA GLU A 665 11.96 -30.97 0.92
C GLU A 665 10.83 -31.36 -0.04
N SER A 666 10.85 -30.81 -1.26
CA SER A 666 9.86 -31.12 -2.30
C SER A 666 10.00 -32.56 -2.78
N GLN A 667 11.23 -33.08 -2.89
CA GLN A 667 11.50 -34.47 -3.24
C GLN A 667 10.97 -35.45 -2.17
N GLN A 668 11.13 -35.14 -0.89
CA GLN A 668 10.60 -35.97 0.21
C GLN A 668 9.06 -36.03 0.22
N ARG A 669 8.39 -34.91 -0.04
CA ARG A 669 6.92 -34.88 -0.15
C ARG A 669 6.41 -35.61 -1.39
N LEU A 670 7.20 -35.64 -2.47
CA LEU A 670 6.87 -36.35 -3.69
C LEU A 670 6.73 -37.87 -3.47
N LEU A 671 7.50 -38.43 -2.53
CA LEU A 671 7.41 -39.84 -2.12
C LEU A 671 6.08 -40.19 -1.41
N GLN A 672 5.36 -39.21 -0.88
CA GLN A 672 4.07 -39.42 -0.19
C GLN A 672 2.85 -39.32 -1.12
N LEU A 673 2.98 -38.65 -2.27
CA LEU A 673 1.89 -38.46 -3.24
C LEU A 673 1.21 -39.76 -3.69
N PRO A 674 1.93 -40.87 -3.97
CA PRO A 674 1.29 -42.11 -4.37
C PRO A 674 0.34 -42.66 -3.29
N GLY A 675 0.71 -42.53 -2.00
CA GLY A 675 -0.12 -42.97 -0.88
C GLY A 675 -1.40 -42.16 -0.74
N ASP A 676 -1.29 -40.82 -0.82
CA ASP A 676 -2.44 -39.91 -0.74
C ASP A 676 -3.41 -40.10 -1.91
N LEU A 677 -2.89 -40.31 -3.11
CA LEU A 677 -3.67 -40.50 -4.32
C LEU A 677 -4.41 -41.85 -4.30
N VAL A 678 -3.74 -42.92 -3.86
CA VAL A 678 -4.35 -44.24 -3.66
C VAL A 678 -5.46 -44.16 -2.61
N GLY A 679 -5.24 -43.47 -1.48
CA GLY A 679 -6.26 -43.27 -0.45
C GLY A 679 -7.52 -42.57 -0.98
N ARG A 680 -7.34 -41.53 -1.82
CA ARG A 680 -8.46 -40.79 -2.46
C ARG A 680 -9.20 -41.63 -3.50
N LEU A 681 -8.50 -42.43 -4.30
CA LEU A 681 -9.09 -43.35 -5.27
C LEU A 681 -9.90 -44.44 -4.58
N VAL A 682 -9.36 -45.06 -3.53
CA VAL A 682 -10.06 -46.09 -2.74
C VAL A 682 -11.32 -45.51 -2.09
N SER A 683 -11.23 -44.30 -1.52
CA SER A 683 -12.38 -43.60 -0.94
C SER A 683 -13.48 -43.33 -1.97
N ARG A 684 -13.13 -42.90 -3.19
CA ARG A 684 -14.09 -42.69 -4.29
C ARG A 684 -14.70 -44.00 -4.79
N ALA A 685 -13.90 -45.03 -5.00
CA ALA A 685 -14.39 -46.35 -5.41
C ALA A 685 -15.40 -46.89 -4.38
N PHE A 686 -15.11 -46.73 -3.08
CA PHE A 686 -16.02 -47.12 -2.00
C PHE A 686 -17.30 -46.26 -1.98
N ALA A 687 -17.19 -44.94 -2.06
CA ALA A 687 -18.33 -44.02 -2.10
C ALA A 687 -19.26 -44.30 -3.31
N ARG A 688 -18.70 -44.63 -4.48
CA ARG A 688 -19.47 -45.04 -5.66
C ARG A 688 -20.15 -46.39 -5.46
N THR A 689 -19.45 -47.36 -4.88
CA THR A 689 -20.01 -48.69 -4.59
C THR A 689 -21.21 -48.58 -3.64
N ILE A 690 -21.12 -47.72 -2.62
CA ILE A 690 -22.24 -47.38 -1.75
C ILE A 690 -23.36 -46.68 -2.54
N ARG A 691 -23.05 -45.64 -3.32
CA ARG A 691 -24.06 -44.90 -4.10
C ARG A 691 -24.83 -45.80 -5.08
N ARG A 692 -24.18 -46.84 -5.64
CA ARG A 692 -24.78 -47.85 -6.52
C ARG A 692 -25.50 -48.98 -5.79
N MET A 693 -25.24 -49.19 -4.51
CA MET A 693 -26.03 -50.13 -3.68
C MET A 693 -27.35 -49.50 -3.20
N PHE A 694 -27.44 -48.18 -3.16
CA PHE A 694 -28.60 -47.43 -2.66
C PHE A 694 -29.44 -46.74 -3.76
N LEU A 695 -28.95 -46.69 -5.00
CA LEU A 695 -29.71 -46.38 -6.23
C LEU A 695 -30.07 -47.67 -6.93
#